data_AF-A3I027-F1
#
_entry.id   AF-A3I027-F1
#
_cell.length_a   1.000
_cell.length_b   1.000
_cell.length_c   1.000
_cell.angle_alpha   90.00
_cell.angle_beta   90.00
_cell.angle_gamma   90.00
#
_symmetry.space_group_name_H-M   'P 1'
#
loop_
_entity.id
_entity.type
_entity.pdbx_description
1 polymer ?
#
loop_
_entity_poly.entity_id
_entity_poly.type
_entity_poly.pdbx_seq_one_letter_code
_entity_poly.pdbx_strand_id
1 'polypeptide(L)'
;MQENGFWLWEFMGRLHPLIVHFPIALLVVAAVMELFTFGKFNSKIRPGILLLTAIGAVSAILAAPMGWLLAANEGTSGEVLDLHKWIGVGTAVLSGFILLVLPKGGGKLNRSQIKVFRSALFVTAIGVSVTGHFGGSLTHGEDFLTEVLPISSEGMSIESAPINLTVYQEELTPEKEMELIGEVRMVLAHNCYKCHSGAKIEGELRLDEKEFVFAGGENGKILIPGNPGESEIVRRINLNKNHDDVMPSKGNLLNKKERELIALWIEKGAPWPDGAPQQSVFRVAELAPRKPTLPSGKTGFENPIDLWVDDYFKANNLEWNEVVDDRTYLKRIYMDVTGLLPSPQELEEFRNDPSPLKREIWLEELLNRNDDYATHWLSFWNDALRNDYTGTGYITNGRFNISDWLYTSLRDNKPYDQFVKELINPTEKSKGFIAGIRWRGTVNASQRTEMQAAQNVGQVILGLNLKCASCHDSFVSDWKLEEAYAFANIFADSTLEISRCEIPTGKMAKTEILWEELGSIDSTATKAEKLRQLADKLVQPENGRMYRTIVNRIWKQMMGRGIVEPVDEMDNEPWSQDLLDWMASEFVDKGYDLKALIFQIASSKIYQSQSIGYGSYDEVMADDFKFKGMVKKRMTAEEFSDAVSGIVYPLFSQDDIKYNPYELQRPELPTPSFARAALVANNPFLKALGRPNREIVSTSRDTQGSLLQALELTNGERLNTALQKGAKQWSTQFEDPEKLTEELYLKALNRKPNEKELTIALESLGEKPDAAKIQDLFWAVILLPEFQMVE
;
A
#
# COMPACT_ATOMS: atom_id res chain seq x y z
N MET A 1 7.76 36.60 47.28
CA MET A 1 8.27 35.48 48.09
C MET A 1 7.65 34.22 47.53
N GLN A 2 8.33 33.56 46.58
CA GLN A 2 7.99 32.18 46.21
C GLN A 2 8.64 31.27 47.26
N GLU A 3 7.84 30.38 47.84
CA GLU A 3 8.31 29.37 48.79
C GLU A 3 9.32 28.46 48.09
N ASN A 4 10.62 28.77 48.23
CA ASN A 4 11.66 27.82 47.90
C ASN A 4 11.49 26.63 48.84
N GLY A 5 10.94 25.53 48.31
CA GLY A 5 10.94 24.24 48.98
C GLY A 5 12.35 23.96 49.52
N PHE A 6 12.43 23.49 50.76
CA PHE A 6 13.71 23.19 51.42
C PHE A 6 14.55 22.27 50.53
N TRP A 7 15.75 22.72 50.12
CA TRP A 7 16.62 22.07 49.11
C TRP A 7 16.83 20.56 49.34
N LEU A 8 16.74 20.10 50.60
CA LEU A 8 16.83 18.70 50.95
C LEU A 8 15.68 17.87 50.35
N TRP A 9 14.46 18.41 50.28
CA TRP A 9 13.31 17.73 49.67
C TRP A 9 13.47 17.58 48.16
N GLU A 10 14.04 18.59 47.51
CA GLU A 10 14.38 18.53 46.09
C GLU A 10 15.48 17.51 45.82
N PHE A 11 16.54 17.52 46.65
CA PHE A 11 17.60 16.52 46.59
C PHE A 11 17.06 15.09 46.83
N MET A 12 16.20 14.89 47.83
CA MET A 12 15.57 13.59 48.10
C MET A 12 14.65 13.13 46.95
N GLY A 13 13.91 14.04 46.32
CA GLY A 13 13.12 13.72 45.12
C GLY A 13 13.99 13.26 43.96
N ARG A 14 15.09 13.97 43.69
CA ARG A 14 16.05 13.63 42.61
C ARG A 14 16.79 12.29 42.82
N LEU A 15 16.78 11.73 44.03
CA LEU A 15 17.30 10.38 44.30
C LEU A 15 16.32 9.26 43.90
N HIS A 16 15.07 9.57 43.56
CA HIS A 16 14.07 8.56 43.18
C HIS A 16 14.57 7.64 42.05
N PRO A 17 15.08 8.12 40.90
CA PRO A 17 15.66 7.27 39.85
C PRO A 17 16.76 6.33 40.35
N LEU A 18 17.64 6.80 41.24
CA LEU A 18 18.75 6.01 41.77
C LEU A 18 18.26 4.82 42.61
N ILE A 19 17.20 5.01 43.41
CA ILE A 19 16.61 3.96 44.24
C ILE A 19 15.76 2.99 43.41
N VAL A 20 15.12 3.44 42.32
CA VAL A 20 14.26 2.59 41.47
C VAL A 20 14.98 1.85 40.34
N HIS A 21 16.18 2.24 39.90
CA HIS A 21 16.80 1.56 38.76
C HIS A 21 17.60 0.31 39.13
N PHE A 22 18.24 0.27 40.31
CA PHE A 22 19.09 -0.88 40.68
C PHE A 22 18.53 -1.71 41.84
N PRO A 23 18.28 -1.17 43.05
CA PRO A 23 17.87 -2.01 44.18
C PRO A 23 16.44 -2.58 44.07
N ILE A 24 15.46 -1.84 43.52
CA ILE A 24 14.07 -2.34 43.41
C ILE A 24 13.94 -3.49 42.40
N ALA A 25 14.75 -3.49 41.34
CA ALA A 25 14.75 -4.51 40.29
C ALA A 25 15.14 -5.89 40.84
N LEU A 26 15.81 -5.94 42.00
CA LEU A 26 16.13 -7.18 42.71
C LEU A 26 14.87 -7.96 43.14
N LEU A 27 13.71 -7.32 43.27
CA LEU A 27 12.43 -8.01 43.51
C LEU A 27 12.02 -8.87 42.30
N VAL A 28 12.19 -8.34 41.09
CA VAL A 28 11.90 -9.08 39.84
C VAL A 28 12.91 -10.22 39.68
N VAL A 29 14.20 -9.96 39.92
CA VAL A 29 15.23 -11.02 39.91
C VAL A 29 14.94 -12.11 40.94
N ALA A 30 14.55 -11.73 42.17
CA ALA A 30 14.19 -12.68 43.21
C ALA A 30 12.95 -13.52 42.83
N ALA A 31 11.95 -12.92 42.19
CA ALA A 31 10.77 -13.63 41.69
C ALA A 31 11.14 -14.66 40.60
N VAL A 32 11.98 -14.27 39.64
CA VAL A 32 12.50 -15.18 38.60
C VAL A 32 13.30 -16.33 39.22
N MET A 33 14.18 -16.04 40.19
CA MET A 33 14.93 -17.08 40.90
C MET A 33 14.02 -18.04 41.69
N GLU A 34 12.91 -17.53 42.25
CA GLU A 34 11.96 -18.36 43.01
C GLU A 34 11.14 -19.30 42.11
N LEU A 35 10.98 -19.01 40.81
CA LEU A 35 10.40 -19.94 39.82
C LEU A 35 11.17 -21.27 39.77
N PHE A 36 12.50 -21.23 39.87
CA PHE A 36 13.34 -22.43 39.88
C PHE A 36 13.26 -23.24 41.19
N THR A 37 12.55 -22.75 42.20
CA THR A 37 12.32 -23.47 43.46
C THR A 37 10.92 -24.09 43.57
N PHE A 38 10.11 -24.04 42.50
CA PHE A 38 8.82 -24.75 42.46
C PHE A 38 9.01 -26.26 42.69
N GLY A 39 8.13 -26.85 43.51
CA GLY A 39 8.25 -28.23 43.98
C GLY A 39 9.34 -28.49 45.05
N LYS A 40 10.34 -27.60 45.21
CA LYS A 40 11.49 -27.78 46.14
C LYS A 40 11.41 -26.81 47.33
N PHE A 41 10.68 -27.22 48.37
CA PHE A 41 10.50 -26.40 49.58
C PHE A 41 11.77 -26.19 50.42
N ASN A 42 12.86 -26.93 50.19
CA ASN A 42 14.16 -26.76 50.87
C ASN A 42 15.28 -26.46 49.87
N SER A 43 15.10 -25.43 49.03
CA SER A 43 16.08 -25.06 48.00
C SER A 43 17.33 -24.38 48.59
N LYS A 44 18.52 -24.76 48.11
CA LYS A 44 19.82 -24.18 48.54
C LYS A 44 20.00 -22.71 48.13
N ILE A 45 19.29 -22.25 47.11
CA ILE A 45 19.36 -20.85 46.63
C ILE A 45 18.43 -19.89 47.38
N ARG A 46 17.53 -20.40 48.24
CA ARG A 46 16.53 -19.57 48.93
C ARG A 46 17.11 -18.48 49.84
N PRO A 47 18.22 -18.69 50.59
CA PRO A 47 18.82 -17.61 51.37
C PRO A 47 19.20 -16.40 50.51
N GLY A 48 19.70 -16.63 49.29
CA GLY A 48 19.99 -15.55 48.32
C GLY A 48 18.72 -14.85 47.85
N ILE A 49 17.66 -15.60 47.54
CA ILE A 49 16.35 -15.05 47.14
C ILE A 49 15.78 -14.16 48.25
N LEU A 50 15.84 -14.59 49.52
CA LEU A 50 15.35 -13.80 50.65
C LEU A 50 16.15 -12.51 50.85
N LEU A 51 17.48 -12.55 50.64
CA LEU A 51 18.33 -11.36 50.73
C LEU A 51 18.02 -10.35 49.63
N LEU A 52 17.93 -10.80 48.37
CA LEU A 52 17.56 -9.95 47.23
C LEU A 52 16.17 -9.34 47.43
N THR A 53 15.22 -10.15 47.92
CA THR A 53 13.86 -9.70 48.22
C THR A 53 13.87 -8.64 49.33
N ALA A 54 14.67 -8.80 50.38
CA ALA A 54 14.74 -7.83 51.47
C ALA A 54 15.31 -6.49 50.99
N ILE A 55 16.39 -6.50 50.22
CA ILE A 55 17.02 -5.29 49.67
C ILE A 55 16.04 -4.56 48.73
N GLY A 56 15.41 -5.29 47.82
CA GLY A 56 14.46 -4.69 46.88
C GLY A 56 13.17 -4.21 47.55
N ALA A 57 12.68 -4.89 48.59
CA ALA A 57 11.51 -4.46 49.34
C ALA A 57 11.75 -3.18 50.14
N VAL A 58 12.93 -3.04 50.77
CA VAL A 58 13.33 -1.78 51.44
C VAL A 58 13.43 -0.64 50.43
N SER A 59 14.01 -0.91 49.26
CA SER A 59 14.09 0.07 48.18
C SER A 59 12.72 0.52 47.67
N ALA A 60 11.77 -0.39 47.46
CA ALA A 60 10.40 -0.04 47.06
C ALA A 60 9.69 0.87 48.07
N ILE A 61 9.89 0.64 49.37
CA ILE A 61 9.31 1.47 50.44
C ILE A 61 9.91 2.87 50.44
N LEU A 62 11.22 3.01 50.17
CA LEU A 62 11.89 4.31 50.09
C LEU A 62 11.57 5.06 48.79
N ALA A 63 11.35 4.34 47.69
CA ALA A 63 11.07 4.92 46.38
C ALA A 63 9.75 5.70 46.33
N ALA A 64 8.69 5.19 46.96
CA ALA A 64 7.36 5.81 46.92
C ALA A 64 7.31 7.27 47.46
N PRO A 65 7.81 7.58 48.67
CA PRO A 65 7.82 8.96 49.16
C PRO A 65 8.77 9.86 48.35
N MET A 66 9.89 9.35 47.86
CA MET A 66 10.80 10.12 47.00
C MET A 66 10.16 10.46 45.64
N GLY A 67 9.39 9.54 45.05
CA GLY A 67 8.66 9.80 43.80
C GLY A 67 7.57 10.85 43.98
N TRP A 68 6.92 10.89 45.15
CA TRP A 68 5.96 11.94 45.48
C TRP A 68 6.60 13.32 45.59
N LEU A 69 7.77 13.39 46.24
CA LEU A 69 8.55 14.62 46.33
C LEU A 69 9.04 15.07 44.94
N LEU A 70 9.47 14.13 44.09
CA LEU A 70 9.88 14.44 42.71
C LEU A 70 8.72 15.04 41.89
N ALA A 71 7.56 14.39 41.91
CA ALA A 71 6.37 14.87 41.19
C ALA A 71 5.87 16.24 41.67
N ALA A 72 5.99 16.51 42.98
CA ALA A 72 5.62 17.82 43.55
C ALA A 72 6.57 18.94 43.12
N ASN A 73 7.86 18.64 42.93
CA ASN A 73 8.87 19.62 42.55
C ASN A 73 8.92 19.91 41.05
N GLU A 74 8.58 18.94 40.19
CA GLU A 74 8.63 19.08 38.72
C GLU A 74 7.30 19.60 38.11
N GLY A 75 6.26 19.83 38.92
CA GLY A 75 4.99 20.39 38.45
C GLY A 75 4.19 19.48 37.50
N THR A 76 4.53 18.19 37.46
CA THR A 76 3.95 17.20 36.54
C THR A 76 2.55 16.78 37.01
N SER A 77 1.57 16.74 36.10
CA SER A 77 0.20 16.27 36.37
C SER A 77 -0.35 15.45 35.18
N GLY A 78 -1.27 14.52 35.43
CA GLY A 78 -1.87 13.68 34.40
C GLY A 78 -2.24 12.27 34.88
N GLU A 79 -3.11 11.59 34.13
CA GLU A 79 -3.68 10.29 34.50
C GLU A 79 -2.60 9.18 34.63
N VAL A 80 -1.62 9.16 33.73
CA VAL A 80 -0.48 8.22 33.78
C VAL A 80 0.37 8.41 35.04
N LEU A 81 0.55 9.66 35.48
CA LEU A 81 1.28 9.97 36.71
C LEU A 81 0.52 9.52 37.94
N ASP A 82 -0.81 9.67 37.95
CA ASP A 82 -1.66 9.22 39.05
C ASP A 82 -1.67 7.69 39.15
N LEU A 83 -1.75 6.99 38.01
CA LEU A 83 -1.59 5.53 37.96
C LEU A 83 -0.20 5.09 38.47
N HIS A 84 0.87 5.74 38.01
CA HIS A 84 2.23 5.45 38.48
C HIS A 84 2.36 5.64 40.00
N LYS A 85 1.84 6.74 40.57
CA LYS A 85 1.85 7.01 42.01
C LYS A 85 1.12 5.94 42.80
N TRP A 86 -0.13 5.63 42.45
CA TRP A 86 -0.96 4.71 43.23
C TRP A 86 -0.48 3.26 43.15
N ILE A 87 -0.05 2.81 41.98
CA ILE A 87 0.51 1.46 41.82
C ILE A 87 1.88 1.36 42.51
N GLY A 88 2.69 2.42 42.49
CA GLY A 88 3.92 2.51 43.25
C GLY A 88 3.70 2.39 44.76
N VAL A 89 2.68 3.05 45.31
CA VAL A 89 2.29 2.92 46.72
C VAL A 89 1.81 1.51 47.06
N GLY A 90 0.96 0.93 46.20
CA GLY A 90 0.53 -0.47 46.37
C GLY A 90 1.72 -1.43 46.42
N THR A 91 2.71 -1.23 45.54
CA THR A 91 3.95 -2.00 45.49
C THR A 91 4.79 -1.83 46.76
N ALA A 92 4.87 -0.62 47.32
CA ALA A 92 5.55 -0.34 48.58
C ALA A 92 4.86 -1.02 49.78
N VAL A 93 3.53 -1.00 49.84
CA VAL A 93 2.75 -1.68 50.89
C VAL A 93 2.96 -3.19 50.84
N LEU A 94 2.88 -3.78 49.65
CA LEU A 94 3.13 -5.21 49.45
C LEU A 94 4.57 -5.59 49.80
N SER A 95 5.53 -4.72 49.50
CA SER A 95 6.94 -4.88 49.90
C SER A 95 7.10 -4.85 51.43
N GLY A 96 6.38 -3.98 52.12
CA GLY A 96 6.30 -3.97 53.59
C GLY A 96 5.74 -5.27 54.15
N PHE A 97 4.68 -5.81 53.55
CA PHE A 97 4.11 -7.11 53.92
C PHE A 97 5.12 -8.26 53.72
N ILE A 98 5.87 -8.26 52.61
CA ILE A 98 6.92 -9.25 52.37
C ILE A 98 7.97 -9.23 53.49
N LEU A 99 8.43 -8.06 53.91
CA LEU A 99 9.41 -7.92 55.01
C LEU A 99 8.90 -8.49 56.34
N LEU A 100 7.59 -8.44 56.60
CA LEU A 100 6.99 -9.03 57.80
C LEU A 100 6.96 -10.57 57.75
N VAL A 101 6.87 -11.15 56.56
CA VAL A 101 6.83 -12.60 56.33
C VAL A 101 8.24 -13.21 56.33
N LEU A 102 9.27 -12.41 56.06
CA LEU A 102 10.67 -12.87 56.09
C LEU A 102 11.08 -13.38 57.48
N PRO A 103 11.92 -14.43 57.56
CA PRO A 103 12.33 -14.99 58.84
C PRO A 103 13.30 -14.04 59.54
N LYS A 104 12.93 -13.57 60.74
CA LYS A 104 13.82 -12.76 61.58
C LYS A 104 14.99 -13.63 62.08
N GLY A 105 16.23 -13.17 61.92
CA GLY A 105 17.42 -13.83 62.49
C GLY A 105 17.95 -15.07 61.75
N GLY A 106 17.77 -15.18 60.42
CA GLY A 106 18.39 -16.24 59.62
C GLY A 106 17.71 -17.62 59.68
N GLY A 107 16.50 -17.69 60.23
CA GLY A 107 15.69 -18.90 60.28
C GLY A 107 15.19 -19.37 58.90
N LYS A 108 14.75 -20.64 58.81
CA LYS A 108 14.12 -21.20 57.60
C LYS A 108 12.61 -20.95 57.62
N LEU A 109 12.04 -20.55 56.49
CA LEU A 109 10.58 -20.45 56.32
C LEU A 109 9.95 -21.84 56.34
N ASN A 110 8.84 -22.00 57.07
CA ASN A 110 8.04 -23.22 57.04
C ASN A 110 7.18 -23.31 55.76
N ARG A 111 6.57 -24.48 55.50
CA ARG A 111 5.84 -24.74 54.24
C ARG A 111 4.66 -23.78 53.99
N SER A 112 4.01 -23.30 55.05
CA SER A 112 2.91 -22.33 54.95
C SER A 112 3.45 -20.93 54.64
N GLN A 113 4.50 -20.51 55.35
CA GLN A 113 5.16 -19.23 55.15
C GLN A 113 5.79 -19.11 53.74
N ILE A 114 6.29 -20.21 53.17
CA ILE A 114 6.82 -20.23 51.79
C ILE A 114 5.72 -19.93 50.77
N LYS A 115 4.50 -20.45 50.96
CA LYS A 115 3.38 -20.16 50.05
C LYS A 115 3.00 -18.68 50.11
N VAL A 116 2.87 -18.13 51.31
CA VAL A 116 2.56 -16.70 51.52
C VAL A 116 3.66 -15.81 50.94
N PHE A 117 4.93 -16.14 51.20
CA PHE A 117 6.09 -15.43 50.66
C PHE A 117 6.09 -15.41 49.12
N ARG A 118 5.84 -16.56 48.48
CA ARG A 118 5.79 -16.65 47.01
C ARG A 118 4.69 -15.79 46.42
N SER A 119 3.46 -15.92 46.95
CA SER A 119 2.33 -15.13 46.48
C SER A 119 2.62 -13.64 46.61
N ALA A 120 3.15 -13.21 47.75
CA ALA A 120 3.51 -11.82 47.96
C ALA A 120 4.62 -11.36 47.00
N LEU A 121 5.70 -12.14 46.84
CA LEU A 121 6.82 -11.82 45.94
C LEU A 121 6.40 -11.69 44.48
N PHE A 122 5.58 -12.61 43.96
CA PHE A 122 5.13 -12.55 42.57
C PHE A 122 4.18 -11.38 42.31
N VAL A 123 3.25 -11.10 43.22
CA VAL A 123 2.34 -9.96 43.09
C VAL A 123 3.13 -8.64 43.16
N THR A 124 4.09 -8.53 44.08
CA THR A 124 4.97 -7.35 44.17
C THR A 124 5.84 -7.20 42.92
N ALA A 125 6.38 -8.28 42.36
CA ALA A 125 7.17 -8.21 41.13
C ALA A 125 6.34 -7.70 39.94
N ILE A 126 5.08 -8.13 39.81
CA ILE A 126 4.14 -7.57 38.81
C ILE A 126 3.91 -6.09 39.06
N GLY A 127 3.68 -5.70 40.32
CA GLY A 127 3.54 -4.29 40.72
C GLY A 127 4.74 -3.44 40.33
N VAL A 128 5.97 -3.92 40.55
CA VAL A 128 7.22 -3.26 40.13
C VAL A 128 7.27 -3.12 38.60
N SER A 129 6.96 -4.18 37.85
CA SER A 129 6.97 -4.14 36.38
C SER A 129 5.95 -3.15 35.80
N VAL A 130 4.72 -3.14 36.33
CA VAL A 130 3.65 -2.22 35.88
C VAL A 130 3.98 -0.78 36.26
N THR A 131 4.44 -0.54 37.49
CA THR A 131 4.88 0.79 37.94
C THR A 131 6.06 1.28 37.09
N GLY A 132 7.01 0.39 36.76
CA GLY A 132 8.14 0.68 35.88
C GLY A 132 7.74 1.01 34.44
N HIS A 133 6.73 0.34 33.88
CA HIS A 133 6.16 0.68 32.58
C HIS A 133 5.57 2.09 32.56
N PHE A 134 4.75 2.45 33.55
CA PHE A 134 4.22 3.81 33.65
C PHE A 134 5.33 4.84 33.92
N GLY A 135 6.35 4.48 34.69
CA GLY A 135 7.55 5.32 34.88
C GLY A 135 8.28 5.61 33.58
N GLY A 136 8.49 4.58 32.74
CA GLY A 136 9.08 4.74 31.41
C GLY A 136 8.17 5.50 30.44
N SER A 137 6.86 5.33 30.56
CA SER A 137 5.87 6.04 29.74
C SER A 137 5.87 7.55 30.03
N LEU A 138 6.07 7.92 31.31
CA LEU A 138 6.21 9.32 31.72
C LEU A 138 7.48 9.98 31.17
N THR A 139 8.57 9.21 31.00
CA THR A 139 9.86 9.76 30.55
C THR A 139 10.09 9.64 29.04
N HIS A 140 9.48 8.65 28.38
CA HIS A 140 9.76 8.31 26.98
C HIS A 140 8.51 8.22 26.08
N GLY A 141 7.31 8.46 26.62
CA GLY A 141 6.05 8.43 25.87
C GLY A 141 5.27 7.12 26.05
N GLU A 142 3.95 7.16 25.84
CA GLU A 142 3.03 6.05 26.11
C GLU A 142 3.33 4.79 25.28
N ASP A 143 3.94 4.98 24.10
CA ASP A 143 4.32 3.90 23.19
C ASP A 143 5.72 3.32 23.46
N PHE A 144 6.44 3.76 24.51
CA PHE A 144 7.86 3.43 24.72
C PHE A 144 8.19 1.92 24.68
N LEU A 145 7.34 1.06 25.25
CA LEU A 145 7.55 -0.39 25.21
C LEU A 145 6.95 -1.06 23.96
N THR A 146 5.95 -0.43 23.34
CA THR A 146 5.25 -0.97 22.17
C THR A 146 5.95 -0.60 20.88
N GLU A 147 6.69 0.52 20.83
CA GLU A 147 7.45 1.00 19.67
C GLU A 147 8.49 -0.02 19.16
N VAL A 148 9.05 -0.82 20.06
CA VAL A 148 10.04 -1.88 19.73
C VAL A 148 9.39 -3.22 19.36
N LEU A 149 8.06 -3.34 19.43
CA LEU A 149 7.37 -4.55 18.98
C LEU A 149 7.37 -4.58 17.44
N PRO A 150 7.61 -5.74 16.81
CA PRO A 150 7.63 -5.88 15.34
C PRO A 150 6.27 -5.63 14.66
N ILE A 151 5.25 -5.21 15.42
CA ILE A 151 3.89 -4.91 14.97
C ILE A 151 3.67 -3.40 14.83
N SER A 152 4.46 -2.55 15.49
CA SER A 152 4.35 -1.07 15.41
C SER A 152 5.24 -0.43 14.34
N SER A 153 6.11 -1.21 13.68
CA SER A 153 7.04 -0.68 12.66
C SER A 153 6.44 -0.55 11.26
N GLU A 154 5.11 -0.54 11.11
CA GLU A 154 4.44 0.06 9.95
C GLU A 154 4.17 1.56 10.19
N GLY A 155 5.13 2.26 10.79
CA GLY A 155 5.25 3.71 10.59
C GLY A 155 5.92 3.91 9.25
N MET A 156 5.17 4.39 8.25
CA MET A 156 5.74 4.88 7.00
C MET A 156 6.89 5.86 7.30
N SER A 157 8.14 5.39 7.23
CA SER A 157 9.20 6.24 6.72
C SER A 157 8.98 6.29 5.21
N ILE A 158 8.15 7.23 4.77
CA ILE A 158 8.28 7.74 3.40
C ILE A 158 9.73 8.22 3.36
N GLU A 159 10.62 7.48 2.68
CA GLU A 159 11.86 8.09 2.21
C GLU A 159 11.40 9.29 1.38
N SER A 160 11.56 10.49 1.93
CA SER A 160 11.34 11.73 1.20
C SER A 160 12.06 11.59 -0.13
N ALA A 161 11.34 11.80 -1.24
CA ALA A 161 11.90 11.76 -2.59
C ALA A 161 13.27 12.44 -2.62
N PRO A 162 14.24 11.96 -3.42
CA PRO A 162 15.59 12.51 -3.41
C PRO A 162 15.57 13.98 -3.84
N ILE A 163 15.54 14.89 -2.86
CA ILE A 163 15.62 16.35 -3.08
C ILE A 163 16.86 16.62 -3.93
N ASN A 164 16.67 17.17 -5.13
CA ASN A 164 17.74 17.52 -6.05
C ASN A 164 17.96 19.04 -6.05
N LEU A 165 18.75 19.50 -5.07
CA LEU A 165 19.05 20.92 -4.86
C LEU A 165 19.71 21.61 -6.06
N THR A 166 20.35 20.85 -6.97
CA THR A 166 21.05 21.43 -8.13
C THR A 166 20.10 22.09 -9.13
N VAL A 167 18.83 21.65 -9.14
CA VAL A 167 17.78 22.15 -10.04
C VAL A 167 17.36 23.58 -9.71
N TYR A 168 17.58 24.03 -8.47
CA TYR A 168 17.13 25.33 -7.95
C TYR A 168 18.27 26.37 -7.83
N GLN A 169 19.48 26.04 -8.30
CA GLN A 169 20.64 26.94 -8.18
C GLN A 169 20.59 28.13 -9.15
N GLU A 170 19.96 27.98 -10.31
CA GLU A 170 19.79 29.03 -11.33
C GLU A 170 18.64 30.01 -10.99
N GLU A 171 18.36 31.00 -11.85
CA GLU A 171 17.17 31.85 -11.69
C GLU A 171 15.91 30.99 -11.81
N LEU A 172 14.99 31.13 -10.84
CA LEU A 172 13.79 30.30 -10.77
C LEU A 172 12.78 30.76 -11.83
N THR A 173 12.35 29.85 -12.71
CA THR A 173 11.11 30.06 -13.47
C THR A 173 9.91 29.99 -12.52
N PRO A 174 8.74 30.55 -12.89
CA PRO A 174 7.54 30.45 -12.06
C PRO A 174 7.19 29.02 -11.65
N GLU A 175 7.40 28.05 -12.55
CA GLU A 175 7.14 26.63 -12.28
C GLU A 175 8.13 26.06 -11.25
N LYS A 176 9.42 26.37 -11.38
CA LYS A 176 10.47 25.91 -10.46
C LYS A 176 10.38 26.59 -9.08
N GLU A 177 9.91 27.83 -9.03
CA GLU A 177 9.62 28.52 -7.79
C GLU A 177 8.48 27.82 -7.01
N MET A 178 7.43 27.40 -7.70
CA MET A 178 6.31 26.68 -7.09
C MET A 178 6.69 25.27 -6.63
N GLU A 179 7.53 24.56 -7.39
CA GLU A 179 8.08 23.25 -6.99
C GLU A 179 8.91 23.38 -5.70
N LEU A 180 9.80 24.38 -5.63
CA LEU A 180 10.58 24.70 -4.43
C LEU A 180 9.68 25.01 -3.23
N ILE A 181 8.62 25.79 -3.42
CA ILE A 181 7.62 26.07 -2.38
C ILE A 181 6.98 24.76 -1.88
N GLY A 182 6.60 23.87 -2.80
CA GLY A 182 6.00 22.57 -2.49
C GLY A 182 6.90 21.70 -1.61
N GLU A 183 8.17 21.52 -2.03
CA GLU A 183 9.15 20.72 -1.29
C GLU A 183 9.38 21.28 0.12
N VAL A 184 9.54 22.60 0.25
CA VAL A 184 9.76 23.25 1.56
C VAL A 184 8.54 23.07 2.47
N ARG A 185 7.32 23.25 1.94
CA ARG A 185 6.09 23.05 2.71
C ARG A 185 5.92 21.61 3.17
N MET A 186 6.34 20.63 2.36
CA MET A 186 6.38 19.24 2.80
C MET A 186 7.35 19.05 3.98
N VAL A 187 8.57 19.61 3.92
CA VAL A 187 9.53 19.52 5.03
C VAL A 187 8.96 20.16 6.30
N LEU A 188 8.35 21.35 6.20
CA LEU A 188 7.74 22.04 7.33
C LEU A 188 6.53 21.25 7.90
N ALA A 189 5.73 20.63 7.03
CA ALA A 189 4.59 19.83 7.45
C ALA A 189 4.99 18.60 8.28
N HIS A 190 6.00 17.87 7.81
CA HIS A 190 6.48 16.65 8.45
C HIS A 190 7.24 16.94 9.75
N ASN A 191 8.06 18.00 9.77
CA ASN A 191 9.01 18.23 10.85
C ASN A 191 8.59 19.31 11.85
N CYS A 192 7.68 20.23 11.47
CA CYS A 192 7.45 21.45 12.24
C CYS A 192 5.99 21.66 12.69
N TYR A 193 4.99 21.28 11.87
CA TYR A 193 3.58 21.62 12.14
C TYR A 193 3.01 20.96 13.40
N LYS A 194 3.60 19.84 13.85
CA LYS A 194 3.18 19.17 15.10
C LYS A 194 3.25 20.10 16.32
N CYS A 195 4.19 21.05 16.33
CA CYS A 195 4.37 22.01 17.42
C CYS A 195 4.16 23.48 17.02
N HIS A 196 4.19 23.81 15.72
CA HIS A 196 4.10 25.17 15.20
C HIS A 196 3.03 25.31 14.10
N SER A 197 1.78 24.98 14.43
CA SER A 197 0.62 25.10 13.53
C SER A 197 -0.61 25.65 14.26
N GLY A 198 -1.73 25.83 13.55
CA GLY A 198 -3.00 26.21 14.19
C GLY A 198 -3.47 25.23 15.30
N ALA A 199 -3.03 23.96 15.28
CA ALA A 199 -3.41 22.96 16.28
C ALA A 199 -2.59 23.04 17.57
N LYS A 200 -1.33 23.50 17.48
CA LYS A 200 -0.42 23.65 18.61
C LYS A 200 0.58 24.76 18.29
N ILE A 201 0.68 25.74 19.18
CA ILE A 201 1.45 26.97 18.97
C ILE A 201 2.51 27.07 20.08
N GLU A 202 3.61 26.34 19.95
CA GLU A 202 4.76 26.49 20.85
C GLU A 202 5.58 27.74 20.48
N GLY A 203 5.97 28.53 21.50
CA GLY A 203 6.76 29.75 21.33
C GLY A 203 6.08 30.83 20.49
N GLU A 204 4.73 30.88 20.51
CA GLU A 204 3.90 31.80 19.71
C GLU A 204 4.16 31.74 18.19
N LEU A 205 4.80 30.66 17.71
CA LEU A 205 5.22 30.52 16.32
C LEU A 205 4.29 29.59 15.54
N ARG A 206 3.91 30.03 14.34
CA ARG A 206 3.17 29.23 13.36
C ARG A 206 3.88 29.22 12.01
N LEU A 207 3.98 28.02 11.41
CA LEU A 207 4.77 27.76 10.20
C LEU A 207 3.93 27.33 8.98
N ASP A 208 2.60 27.29 9.13
CA ASP A 208 1.65 26.67 8.22
C ASP A 208 0.94 27.66 7.28
N GLU A 209 0.99 28.97 7.54
CA GLU A 209 0.45 30.02 6.66
C GLU A 209 1.44 31.19 6.52
N LYS A 210 1.40 31.89 5.39
CA LYS A 210 2.34 32.97 5.03
C LYS A 210 2.41 34.03 6.12
N GLU A 211 1.24 34.55 6.49
CA GLU A 211 1.10 35.67 7.39
C GLU A 211 1.78 35.38 8.73
N PHE A 212 1.65 34.16 9.24
CA PHE A 212 2.23 33.75 10.52
C PHE A 212 3.72 33.41 10.42
N VAL A 213 4.14 32.72 9.35
CA VAL A 213 5.54 32.37 9.10
C VAL A 213 6.42 33.61 9.05
N PHE A 214 5.95 34.65 8.37
CA PHE A 214 6.67 35.92 8.21
C PHE A 214 6.53 36.86 9.42
N ALA A 215 5.50 36.69 10.24
CA ALA A 215 5.35 37.43 11.50
C ALA A 215 6.37 36.99 12.56
N GLY A 216 6.72 35.70 12.58
CA GLY A 216 7.64 35.13 13.57
C GLY A 216 6.94 34.62 14.83
N GLY A 217 7.69 34.43 15.91
CA GLY A 217 7.18 33.94 17.19
C GLY A 217 7.62 34.83 18.36
N GLU A 218 7.59 34.27 19.57
CA GLU A 218 7.93 34.95 20.83
C GLU A 218 9.31 35.63 20.80
N ASN A 219 10.27 35.04 20.08
CA ASN A 219 11.64 35.55 19.93
C ASN A 219 11.82 36.48 18.71
N GLY A 220 10.74 36.93 18.09
CA GLY A 220 10.75 37.80 16.91
C GLY A 220 10.78 37.04 15.58
N LYS A 221 11.30 37.69 14.54
CA LYS A 221 11.33 37.14 13.17
C LYS A 221 12.21 35.90 13.12
N ILE A 222 11.67 34.83 12.57
CA ILE A 222 12.38 33.55 12.44
C ILE A 222 13.09 33.39 11.10
N LEU A 223 12.72 34.18 10.10
CA LEU A 223 13.30 34.18 8.76
C LEU A 223 13.46 35.60 8.25
N ILE A 224 14.52 35.81 7.48
CA ILE A 224 14.85 37.05 6.78
C ILE A 224 14.99 36.71 5.31
N PRO A 225 14.03 37.10 4.44
CA PRO A 225 14.07 36.80 3.02
C PRO A 225 15.40 37.26 2.39
N GLY A 226 16.03 36.38 1.62
CA GLY A 226 17.33 36.61 0.99
C GLY A 226 18.54 36.41 1.89
N ASN A 227 18.36 36.18 3.20
CA ASN A 227 19.47 36.05 4.15
C ASN A 227 19.31 34.82 5.06
N PRO A 228 19.69 33.62 4.57
CA PRO A 228 19.63 32.41 5.39
C PRO A 228 20.57 32.46 6.59
N GLY A 229 21.71 33.16 6.50
CA GLY A 229 22.68 33.27 7.59
C GLY A 229 22.19 34.06 8.80
N GLU A 230 21.26 35.00 8.59
CA GLU A 230 20.63 35.78 9.67
C GLU A 230 19.25 35.24 10.08
N SER A 231 18.79 34.15 9.45
CA SER A 231 17.50 33.54 9.73
C SER A 231 17.56 32.55 10.89
N GLU A 232 16.84 32.85 11.97
CA GLU A 232 16.86 32.04 13.21
C GLU A 232 16.40 30.59 12.97
N ILE A 233 15.49 30.34 12.03
CA ILE A 233 15.08 28.99 11.64
C ILE A 233 16.28 28.17 11.12
N VAL A 234 17.15 28.77 10.30
CA VAL A 234 18.36 28.12 9.76
C VAL A 234 19.37 27.87 10.86
N ARG A 235 19.50 28.79 11.82
CA ARG A 235 20.34 28.58 13.01
C ARG A 235 19.85 27.34 13.77
N ARG A 236 18.58 27.31 14.16
CA ARG A 236 18.02 26.28 15.06
C ARG A 236 18.02 24.87 14.48
N ILE A 237 17.76 24.71 13.18
CA ILE A 237 17.78 23.39 12.52
C ILE A 237 19.21 22.85 12.31
N ASN A 238 20.22 23.71 12.38
CA ASN A 238 21.63 23.31 12.24
C ASN A 238 22.32 23.04 13.58
N LEU A 239 21.63 23.26 14.71
CA LEU A 239 22.18 22.97 16.03
C LEU A 239 22.24 21.46 16.29
N ASN A 240 23.16 21.07 17.18
CA ASN A 240 23.27 19.68 17.62
C ASN A 240 22.08 19.31 18.53
N LYS A 241 21.68 18.03 18.53
CA LYS A 241 20.54 17.50 19.31
C LYS A 241 20.58 17.83 20.82
N ASN A 242 21.75 18.11 21.35
CA ASN A 242 21.96 18.39 22.78
C ASN A 242 21.95 19.90 23.11
N HIS A 243 21.66 20.77 22.14
CA HIS A 243 21.60 22.21 22.36
C HIS A 243 20.16 22.62 22.71
N ASP A 244 19.97 23.47 23.72
CA ASP A 244 18.64 23.83 24.22
C ASP A 244 17.73 24.50 23.17
N ASP A 245 18.31 25.29 22.26
CA ASP A 245 17.60 25.92 21.14
C ASP A 245 17.38 25.03 19.90
N VAL A 246 17.81 23.77 19.91
CA VAL A 246 17.71 22.91 18.71
C VAL A 246 16.25 22.66 18.35
N MET A 247 15.94 22.74 17.05
CA MET A 247 14.63 22.41 16.52
C MET A 247 14.75 21.36 15.41
N PRO A 248 13.93 20.29 15.42
CA PRO A 248 12.91 19.96 16.43
C PRO A 248 13.50 19.55 17.80
N SER A 249 12.93 20.08 18.88
CA SER A 249 13.38 19.79 20.27
C SER A 249 13.01 18.37 20.73
N LYS A 250 12.01 17.77 20.09
CA LYS A 250 11.56 16.38 20.28
C LYS A 250 11.43 15.73 18.91
N GLY A 251 12.03 14.55 18.72
CA GLY A 251 11.99 13.79 17.46
C GLY A 251 13.36 13.68 16.77
N ASN A 252 13.33 13.37 15.47
CA ASN A 252 14.51 13.33 14.62
C ASN A 252 14.85 14.73 14.12
N LEU A 253 16.16 15.01 13.99
CA LEU A 253 16.61 16.24 13.33
C LEU A 253 16.42 16.12 11.82
N LEU A 254 16.24 17.27 11.17
CA LEU A 254 16.20 17.34 9.71
C LEU A 254 17.49 16.78 9.12
N ASN A 255 17.36 16.06 8.00
CA ASN A 255 18.50 15.57 7.26
C ASN A 255 19.23 16.72 6.55
N LYS A 256 20.41 16.43 6.01
CA LYS A 256 21.26 17.47 5.38
C LYS A 256 20.54 18.17 4.21
N LYS A 257 19.85 17.43 3.35
CA LYS A 257 19.17 17.98 2.17
C LYS A 257 17.98 18.87 2.56
N GLU A 258 17.19 18.46 3.56
CA GLU A 258 16.07 19.25 4.07
C GLU A 258 16.54 20.60 4.65
N ARG A 259 17.65 20.60 5.39
CA ARG A 259 18.23 21.85 5.93
C ARG A 259 18.75 22.77 4.83
N GLU A 260 19.41 22.19 3.83
CA GLU A 260 19.90 22.92 2.65
C GLU A 260 18.75 23.47 1.81
N LEU A 261 17.65 22.72 1.66
CA LEU A 261 16.44 23.15 0.97
C LEU A 261 15.80 24.37 1.64
N ILE A 262 15.63 24.35 2.97
CA ILE A 262 15.09 25.49 3.73
C ILE A 262 16.02 26.72 3.59
N ALA A 263 17.33 26.52 3.66
CA ALA A 263 18.30 27.60 3.50
C ALA A 263 18.23 28.21 2.09
N LEU A 264 18.14 27.38 1.05
CA LEU A 264 18.03 27.79 -0.35
C LEU A 264 16.71 28.53 -0.60
N TRP A 265 15.60 28.05 -0.05
CA TRP A 265 14.32 28.72 -0.14
C TRP A 265 14.38 30.13 0.46
N ILE A 266 15.01 30.30 1.62
CA ILE A 266 15.21 31.62 2.23
C ILE A 266 16.14 32.49 1.37
N GLU A 267 17.23 31.92 0.83
CA GLU A 267 18.14 32.62 -0.09
C GLU A 267 17.40 33.17 -1.31
N LYS A 268 16.45 32.41 -1.86
CA LYS A 268 15.62 32.81 -3.01
C LYS A 268 14.51 33.82 -2.64
N GLY A 269 14.55 34.39 -1.44
CA GLY A 269 13.58 35.39 -0.98
C GLY A 269 12.40 34.80 -0.24
N ALA A 270 12.49 33.54 0.19
CA ALA A 270 11.41 32.81 0.83
C ALA A 270 10.09 32.92 0.04
N PRO A 271 10.09 32.62 -1.28
CA PRO A 271 8.89 32.78 -2.09
C PRO A 271 7.75 32.01 -1.45
N TRP A 272 6.59 32.66 -1.41
CA TRP A 272 5.38 32.10 -0.83
C TRP A 272 4.24 32.63 -1.68
N PRO A 273 3.25 31.81 -2.05
CA PRO A 273 2.14 32.28 -2.88
C PRO A 273 1.46 33.50 -2.24
N ASP A 274 1.71 34.70 -2.77
CA ASP A 274 1.01 35.93 -2.38
C ASP A 274 -0.38 35.91 -3.01
N GLY A 275 -1.45 35.92 -2.20
CA GLY A 275 -2.81 36.11 -2.69
C GLY A 275 -3.34 35.03 -3.66
N ALA A 276 -2.86 33.79 -3.55
CA ALA A 276 -3.24 32.70 -4.45
C ALA A 276 -4.29 31.71 -3.88
N PRO A 277 -5.57 32.10 -3.72
CA PRO A 277 -6.65 31.13 -3.83
C PRO A 277 -6.89 30.62 -5.26
N GLN A 278 -6.10 31.00 -6.28
CA GLN A 278 -6.54 30.80 -7.69
C GLN A 278 -5.52 30.29 -8.71
N GLN A 279 -4.24 30.11 -8.40
CA GLN A 279 -3.37 29.40 -9.34
C GLN A 279 -2.81 28.19 -8.64
N SER A 280 -3.49 27.06 -8.88
CA SER A 280 -3.02 25.76 -8.42
C SER A 280 -1.61 25.51 -8.95
N VAL A 281 -0.76 24.95 -8.08
CA VAL A 281 0.53 24.36 -8.47
C VAL A 281 0.37 23.00 -9.12
N PHE A 282 -0.79 22.38 -8.91
CA PHE A 282 -1.13 21.09 -9.45
C PHE A 282 -1.77 21.30 -10.82
N ARG A 283 -1.30 20.54 -11.80
CA ARG A 283 -2.03 20.44 -13.07
C ARG A 283 -3.43 19.92 -12.76
N VAL A 284 -4.44 20.46 -13.43
CA VAL A 284 -5.80 19.91 -13.42
C VAL A 284 -6.13 19.51 -14.84
N ALA A 285 -6.35 18.22 -15.06
CA ALA A 285 -6.75 17.75 -16.39
C ALA A 285 -8.17 18.21 -16.71
N GLU A 286 -8.38 18.74 -17.92
CA GLU A 286 -9.70 19.18 -18.36
C GLU A 286 -10.70 18.02 -18.34
N LEU A 287 -11.87 18.25 -17.75
CA LEU A 287 -12.94 17.26 -17.70
C LEU A 287 -13.46 16.92 -19.11
N ALA A 288 -13.66 17.95 -19.93
CA ALA A 288 -14.31 17.83 -21.22
C ALA A 288 -13.54 16.86 -22.15
N PRO A 289 -14.24 15.97 -22.88
CA PRO A 289 -13.60 15.11 -23.86
C PRO A 289 -13.09 15.98 -25.02
N ARG A 290 -11.86 15.70 -25.47
CA ARG A 290 -11.34 16.23 -26.74
C ARG A 290 -11.41 15.10 -27.76
N LYS A 291 -11.84 15.43 -28.99
CA LYS A 291 -11.78 14.50 -30.12
C LYS A 291 -10.77 15.02 -31.14
N PRO A 292 -9.47 14.85 -30.89
CA PRO A 292 -8.45 15.35 -31.80
C PRO A 292 -8.56 14.64 -33.14
N THR A 293 -8.19 15.34 -34.22
CA THR A 293 -8.31 14.80 -35.57
C THR A 293 -7.25 13.74 -35.78
N LEU A 294 -7.66 12.53 -36.18
CA LEU A 294 -6.73 11.44 -36.43
C LEU A 294 -5.66 11.85 -37.46
N PRO A 295 -4.36 11.53 -37.24
CA PRO A 295 -3.32 11.82 -38.22
C PRO A 295 -3.60 11.16 -39.57
N SER A 296 -2.98 11.72 -40.61
CA SER A 296 -3.16 11.20 -41.98
C SER A 296 -2.64 9.77 -42.09
N GLY A 297 -3.44 8.90 -42.73
CA GLY A 297 -3.08 7.51 -42.93
C GLY A 297 -1.74 7.33 -43.65
N LYS A 298 -0.97 6.35 -43.21
CA LYS A 298 0.38 6.04 -43.71
C LYS A 298 0.48 4.54 -43.94
N THR A 299 1.05 4.12 -45.08
CA THR A 299 1.24 2.70 -45.40
C THR A 299 2.04 1.98 -44.31
N GLY A 300 1.54 0.84 -43.84
CA GLY A 300 2.15 0.07 -42.73
C GLY A 300 1.79 0.56 -41.34
N PHE A 301 0.76 1.43 -41.24
CA PHE A 301 0.16 1.95 -40.02
C PHE A 301 -1.37 2.01 -40.19
N GLU A 302 -1.98 0.83 -40.30
CA GLU A 302 -3.42 0.66 -40.53
C GLU A 302 -4.23 0.86 -39.25
N ASN A 303 -3.65 0.56 -38.08
CA ASN A 303 -4.29 0.80 -36.79
C ASN A 303 -4.10 2.27 -36.37
N PRO A 304 -5.19 3.00 -36.02
CA PRO A 304 -5.11 4.40 -35.61
C PRO A 304 -4.17 4.71 -34.43
N ILE A 305 -3.97 3.77 -33.50
CA ILE A 305 -3.02 3.95 -32.40
C ILE A 305 -1.61 4.19 -32.96
N ASP A 306 -1.24 3.47 -34.01
CA ASP A 306 0.10 3.57 -34.56
C ASP A 306 0.32 4.88 -35.32
N LEU A 307 -0.73 5.50 -35.84
CA LEU A 307 -0.65 6.84 -36.45
C LEU A 307 -0.29 7.89 -35.40
N TRP A 308 -0.93 7.83 -34.22
CA TRP A 308 -0.59 8.71 -33.09
C TRP A 308 0.81 8.45 -32.56
N VAL A 309 1.21 7.18 -32.42
CA VAL A 309 2.56 6.81 -31.98
C VAL A 309 3.61 7.24 -32.99
N ASP A 310 3.35 7.14 -34.29
CA ASP A 310 4.28 7.58 -35.34
C ASP A 310 4.54 9.09 -35.27
N ASP A 311 3.50 9.90 -35.05
CA ASP A 311 3.66 11.35 -34.88
C ASP A 311 4.39 11.70 -33.57
N TYR A 312 4.08 10.99 -32.48
CA TYR A 312 4.81 11.15 -31.21
C TYR A 312 6.30 10.76 -31.37
N PHE A 313 6.62 9.66 -32.06
CA PHE A 313 8.00 9.24 -32.33
C PHE A 313 8.76 10.25 -33.17
N LYS A 314 8.15 10.80 -34.23
CA LYS A 314 8.76 11.89 -35.01
C LYS A 314 9.05 13.11 -34.16
N ALA A 315 8.08 13.55 -33.34
CA ALA A 315 8.23 14.71 -32.48
C ALA A 315 9.36 14.53 -31.44
N ASN A 316 9.59 13.29 -31.00
CA ASN A 316 10.58 12.96 -29.97
C ASN A 316 11.90 12.39 -30.53
N ASN A 317 12.07 12.34 -31.85
CA ASN A 317 13.22 11.72 -32.53
C ASN A 317 13.46 10.27 -32.07
N LEU A 318 12.38 9.48 -32.00
CA LEU A 318 12.42 8.06 -31.67
C LEU A 318 12.21 7.20 -32.92
N GLU A 319 12.76 6.00 -32.89
CA GLU A 319 12.61 5.02 -33.95
C GLU A 319 11.64 3.89 -33.55
N TRP A 320 11.00 3.30 -34.55
CA TRP A 320 10.15 2.12 -34.36
C TRP A 320 10.98 0.88 -34.12
N ASN A 321 10.62 0.10 -33.10
CA ASN A 321 11.21 -1.22 -32.88
C ASN A 321 10.60 -2.26 -33.82
N GLU A 322 11.36 -3.32 -34.07
CA GLU A 322 10.90 -4.45 -34.87
C GLU A 322 9.69 -5.14 -34.26
N VAL A 323 8.84 -5.69 -35.13
CA VAL A 323 7.70 -6.51 -34.75
C VAL A 323 8.20 -7.87 -34.27
N VAL A 324 7.61 -8.38 -33.18
CA VAL A 324 8.00 -9.66 -32.60
C VAL A 324 7.55 -10.85 -33.44
N ASP A 325 8.23 -11.98 -33.26
CA ASP A 325 7.88 -13.24 -33.91
C ASP A 325 6.51 -13.77 -33.47
N ASP A 326 5.98 -14.72 -34.24
CA ASP A 326 4.65 -15.30 -34.02
C ASP A 326 4.50 -15.97 -32.65
N ARG A 327 5.58 -16.59 -32.14
CA ARG A 327 5.58 -17.23 -30.83
C ARG A 327 5.41 -16.20 -29.71
N THR A 328 6.17 -15.11 -29.78
CA THR A 328 6.16 -14.02 -28.81
C THR A 328 4.82 -13.32 -28.84
N TYR A 329 4.31 -13.00 -30.05
CA TYR A 329 2.99 -12.40 -30.21
C TYR A 329 1.87 -13.28 -29.62
N LEU A 330 1.86 -14.57 -29.98
CA LEU A 330 0.82 -15.50 -29.53
C LEU A 330 0.85 -15.67 -28.01
N LYS A 331 2.03 -15.87 -27.41
CA LYS A 331 2.17 -15.89 -25.94
C LYS A 331 1.63 -14.61 -25.33
N ARG A 332 2.01 -13.44 -25.86
CA ARG A 332 1.61 -12.12 -25.33
C ARG A 332 0.10 -11.95 -25.29
N ILE A 333 -0.61 -12.22 -26.41
CA ILE A 333 -2.08 -12.08 -26.45
C ILE A 333 -2.80 -13.13 -25.60
N TYR A 334 -2.29 -14.35 -25.51
CA TYR A 334 -2.90 -15.39 -24.67
C TYR A 334 -2.83 -15.02 -23.18
N MET A 335 -1.69 -14.50 -22.74
CA MET A 335 -1.49 -14.03 -21.36
C MET A 335 -2.38 -12.81 -21.07
N ASP A 336 -2.34 -11.76 -21.91
CA ASP A 336 -3.09 -10.53 -21.67
C ASP A 336 -4.62 -10.68 -21.83
N VAL A 337 -5.10 -11.62 -22.64
CA VAL A 337 -6.54 -11.82 -22.89
C VAL A 337 -7.14 -12.88 -21.97
N THR A 338 -6.44 -14.00 -21.75
CA THR A 338 -6.99 -15.19 -21.06
C THR A 338 -6.20 -15.62 -19.82
N GLY A 339 -5.01 -15.05 -19.59
CA GLY A 339 -4.11 -15.42 -18.50
C GLY A 339 -3.60 -16.86 -18.57
N LEU A 340 -3.59 -17.45 -19.76
CA LEU A 340 -3.16 -18.83 -20.02
C LEU A 340 -2.04 -18.83 -21.05
N LEU A 341 -1.24 -19.90 -21.10
CA LEU A 341 -0.28 -20.10 -22.19
C LEU A 341 -0.96 -20.77 -23.40
N PRO A 342 -0.56 -20.45 -24.64
CA PRO A 342 -1.00 -21.20 -25.80
C PRO A 342 -0.39 -22.60 -25.78
N SER A 343 -1.19 -23.59 -26.15
CA SER A 343 -0.70 -24.96 -26.33
C SER A 343 0.29 -25.04 -27.50
N PRO A 344 1.18 -26.06 -27.52
CA PRO A 344 2.06 -26.29 -28.66
C PRO A 344 1.31 -26.47 -29.99
N GLN A 345 0.10 -27.04 -29.93
CA GLN A 345 -0.76 -27.22 -31.09
C GLN A 345 -1.31 -25.89 -31.61
N GLU A 346 -1.85 -25.03 -30.74
CA GLU A 346 -2.34 -23.70 -31.11
C GLU A 346 -1.24 -22.85 -31.75
N LEU A 347 0.01 -22.94 -31.24
CA LEU A 347 1.14 -22.26 -31.89
C LEU A 347 1.40 -22.75 -33.31
N GLU A 348 1.36 -24.06 -33.53
CA GLU A 348 1.60 -24.64 -34.84
C GLU A 348 0.47 -24.30 -35.82
N GLU A 349 -0.78 -24.29 -35.36
CA GLU A 349 -1.94 -23.84 -36.12
C GLU A 349 -1.80 -22.35 -36.50
N PHE A 350 -1.43 -21.49 -35.56
CA PHE A 350 -1.18 -20.06 -35.81
C PHE A 350 -0.03 -19.80 -36.79
N ARG A 351 1.03 -20.60 -36.73
CA ARG A 351 2.16 -20.50 -37.67
C ARG A 351 1.77 -20.91 -39.08
N ASN A 352 0.94 -21.95 -39.21
CA ASN A 352 0.51 -22.49 -40.49
C ASN A 352 -0.69 -21.76 -41.10
N ASP A 353 -1.32 -20.85 -40.36
CA ASP A 353 -2.37 -19.98 -40.90
C ASP A 353 -1.81 -19.07 -42.01
N PRO A 354 -2.28 -19.22 -43.27
CA PRO A 354 -1.79 -18.44 -44.40
C PRO A 354 -2.43 -17.04 -44.49
N SER A 355 -3.38 -16.71 -43.61
CA SER A 355 -4.10 -15.45 -43.66
C SER A 355 -3.17 -14.26 -43.38
N PRO A 356 -3.21 -13.20 -44.20
CA PRO A 356 -2.49 -11.96 -43.90
C PRO A 356 -3.05 -11.23 -42.66
N LEU A 357 -4.26 -11.61 -42.20
CA LEU A 357 -4.94 -11.05 -41.03
C LEU A 357 -4.97 -12.04 -39.85
N LYS A 358 -4.07 -13.04 -39.84
CA LYS A 358 -4.10 -14.10 -38.83
C LYS A 358 -3.99 -13.58 -37.39
N ARG A 359 -3.27 -12.48 -37.17
CA ARG A 359 -3.09 -11.88 -35.84
C ARG A 359 -4.42 -11.34 -35.29
N GLU A 360 -5.14 -10.61 -36.12
CA GLU A 360 -6.46 -10.05 -35.81
C GLU A 360 -7.51 -11.14 -35.62
N ILE A 361 -7.53 -12.16 -36.49
CA ILE A 361 -8.47 -13.28 -36.42
C ILE A 361 -8.29 -14.04 -35.10
N TRP A 362 -7.06 -14.44 -34.77
CA TRP A 362 -6.77 -15.18 -33.53
C TRP A 362 -7.03 -14.34 -32.28
N LEU A 363 -6.75 -13.04 -32.31
CA LEU A 363 -7.08 -12.14 -31.22
C LEU A 363 -8.60 -12.05 -31.00
N GLU A 364 -9.39 -11.97 -32.07
CA GLU A 364 -10.85 -11.97 -32.00
C GLU A 364 -11.38 -13.31 -31.46
N GLU A 365 -10.84 -14.43 -31.91
CA GLU A 365 -11.17 -15.77 -31.38
C GLU A 365 -10.88 -15.88 -29.88
N LEU A 366 -9.73 -15.36 -29.40
CA LEU A 366 -9.39 -15.33 -27.98
C LEU A 366 -10.35 -14.45 -27.17
N LEU A 367 -10.68 -13.26 -27.65
CA LEU A 367 -11.64 -12.36 -26.98
C LEU A 367 -13.04 -12.98 -26.92
N ASN A 368 -13.38 -13.88 -27.86
CA ASN A 368 -14.62 -14.64 -27.89
C ASN A 368 -14.62 -15.87 -26.97
N ARG A 369 -13.49 -16.25 -26.35
CA ARG A 369 -13.44 -17.22 -25.24
C ARG A 369 -13.94 -16.58 -23.95
N ASN A 370 -15.24 -16.27 -23.93
CA ASN A 370 -15.87 -15.40 -22.93
C ASN A 370 -15.60 -15.81 -21.48
N ASP A 371 -15.60 -17.11 -21.17
CA ASP A 371 -15.37 -17.60 -19.80
C ASP A 371 -13.90 -17.49 -19.38
N ASP A 372 -12.95 -17.77 -20.28
CA ASP A 372 -11.51 -17.62 -20.02
C ASP A 372 -11.15 -16.14 -19.85
N TYR A 373 -11.65 -15.30 -20.74
CA TYR A 373 -11.54 -13.85 -20.66
C TYR A 373 -12.10 -13.33 -19.33
N ALA A 374 -13.35 -13.67 -19.00
CA ALA A 374 -13.99 -13.20 -17.79
C ALA A 374 -13.25 -13.67 -16.54
N THR A 375 -12.76 -14.91 -16.52
CA THR A 375 -12.01 -15.47 -15.38
C THR A 375 -10.67 -14.74 -15.19
N HIS A 376 -9.95 -14.43 -16.27
CA HIS A 376 -8.70 -13.69 -16.20
C HIS A 376 -8.91 -12.25 -15.71
N TRP A 377 -9.80 -11.51 -16.36
CA TRP A 377 -10.07 -10.11 -16.03
C TRP A 377 -10.80 -9.94 -14.69
N LEU A 378 -11.37 -11.02 -14.13
CA LEU A 378 -11.93 -11.02 -12.78
C LEU A 378 -10.92 -10.55 -11.74
N SER A 379 -9.64 -10.94 -11.87
CA SER A 379 -8.60 -10.53 -10.92
C SER A 379 -8.32 -9.04 -10.97
N PHE A 380 -8.18 -8.46 -12.16
CA PHE A 380 -7.99 -7.02 -12.36
C PHE A 380 -9.12 -6.22 -11.70
N TRP A 381 -10.37 -6.60 -11.96
CA TRP A 381 -11.52 -5.91 -11.41
C TRP A 381 -11.74 -6.18 -9.91
N ASN A 382 -11.44 -7.38 -9.43
CA ASN A 382 -11.55 -7.70 -8.01
C ASN A 382 -10.62 -6.82 -7.16
N ASP A 383 -9.40 -6.59 -7.64
CA ASP A 383 -8.43 -5.73 -6.97
C ASP A 383 -8.90 -4.28 -6.91
N ALA A 384 -9.42 -3.76 -8.04
CA ALA A 384 -9.95 -2.40 -8.13
C ALA A 384 -11.23 -2.21 -7.30
N LEU A 385 -12.14 -3.19 -7.32
CA LEU A 385 -13.46 -3.09 -6.71
C LEU A 385 -13.53 -3.57 -5.26
N ARG A 386 -12.38 -3.95 -4.66
CA ARG A 386 -12.33 -4.56 -3.32
C ARG A 386 -13.28 -5.75 -3.22
N ASN A 387 -13.29 -6.63 -4.23
CA ASN A 387 -14.11 -7.85 -4.24
C ASN A 387 -13.24 -9.09 -3.96
N ASP A 388 -13.63 -9.88 -2.97
CA ASP A 388 -12.91 -11.09 -2.54
C ASP A 388 -13.94 -12.17 -2.20
N TYR A 389 -13.48 -13.40 -2.01
CA TYR A 389 -14.34 -14.55 -1.77
C TYR A 389 -14.47 -14.90 -0.29
N THR A 390 -13.55 -14.39 0.53
CA THR A 390 -13.47 -14.70 1.96
C THR A 390 -13.05 -13.47 2.75
N GLY A 391 -13.25 -13.48 4.08
CA GLY A 391 -12.84 -12.39 4.97
C GLY A 391 -13.87 -12.12 6.07
N THR A 392 -13.41 -11.49 7.16
CA THR A 392 -14.25 -11.19 8.34
C THR A 392 -15.42 -10.26 8.02
N GLY A 393 -15.25 -9.35 7.05
CA GLY A 393 -16.30 -8.49 6.54
C GLY A 393 -17.48 -9.27 5.94
N TYR A 394 -17.23 -10.36 5.22
CA TYR A 394 -18.29 -11.19 4.62
C TYR A 394 -19.05 -12.00 5.68
N ILE A 395 -18.36 -12.54 6.69
CA ILE A 395 -18.97 -13.31 7.78
C ILE A 395 -19.91 -12.44 8.62
N THR A 396 -19.56 -11.16 8.78
CA THR A 396 -20.31 -10.21 9.63
C THR A 396 -21.38 -9.41 8.87
N ASN A 397 -21.61 -9.70 7.58
CA ASN A 397 -22.42 -8.89 6.67
C ASN A 397 -21.97 -7.41 6.60
N GLY A 398 -20.69 -7.17 6.90
CA GLY A 398 -20.03 -5.87 6.76
C GLY A 398 -19.40 -5.65 5.39
N ARG A 399 -19.39 -6.68 4.51
CA ARG A 399 -18.91 -6.68 3.12
C ARG A 399 -19.77 -7.65 2.30
N PHE A 400 -20.00 -7.32 1.03
CA PHE A 400 -20.83 -8.12 0.13
C PHE A 400 -20.03 -8.45 -1.13
N ASN A 401 -20.00 -9.73 -1.51
CA ASN A 401 -19.30 -10.10 -2.75
C ASN A 401 -20.19 -9.74 -3.94
N ILE A 402 -19.55 -9.41 -5.05
CA ILE A 402 -20.21 -9.07 -6.32
C ILE A 402 -19.77 -10.02 -7.42
N SER A 403 -19.24 -11.20 -7.07
CA SER A 403 -18.54 -12.09 -8.01
C SER A 403 -19.43 -12.57 -9.15
N ASP A 404 -20.68 -12.97 -8.86
CA ASP A 404 -21.65 -13.35 -9.90
C ASP A 404 -21.92 -12.22 -10.88
N TRP A 405 -22.18 -11.03 -10.35
CA TRP A 405 -22.45 -9.85 -11.15
C TRP A 405 -21.23 -9.44 -11.98
N LEU A 406 -20.04 -9.46 -11.38
CA LEU A 406 -18.81 -9.05 -12.02
C LEU A 406 -18.44 -10.03 -13.13
N TYR A 407 -18.44 -11.33 -12.84
CA TYR A 407 -18.14 -12.37 -13.82
C TYR A 407 -19.11 -12.32 -15.01
N THR A 408 -20.42 -12.23 -14.76
CA THR A 408 -21.42 -12.14 -15.84
C THR A 408 -21.27 -10.84 -16.64
N SER A 409 -20.97 -9.72 -15.98
CA SER A 409 -20.73 -8.45 -16.67
C SER A 409 -19.50 -8.51 -17.61
N LEU A 410 -18.43 -9.21 -17.22
CA LEU A 410 -17.25 -9.40 -18.07
C LEU A 410 -17.49 -10.40 -19.20
N ARG A 411 -18.11 -11.54 -18.87
CA ARG A 411 -18.41 -12.61 -19.84
C ARG A 411 -19.31 -12.12 -20.96
N ASP A 412 -20.36 -11.38 -20.60
CA ASP A 412 -21.37 -10.88 -21.54
C ASP A 412 -20.96 -9.53 -22.17
N ASN A 413 -19.73 -9.06 -21.91
CA ASN A 413 -19.16 -7.81 -22.41
C ASN A 413 -20.07 -6.60 -22.16
N LYS A 414 -20.51 -6.44 -20.91
CA LYS A 414 -21.39 -5.34 -20.49
C LYS A 414 -20.73 -3.99 -20.85
N PRO A 415 -21.44 -3.07 -21.54
CA PRO A 415 -20.96 -1.72 -21.79
C PRO A 415 -20.49 -1.04 -20.50
N TYR A 416 -19.32 -0.41 -20.53
CA TYR A 416 -18.68 0.11 -19.33
C TYR A 416 -19.49 1.22 -18.64
N ASP A 417 -20.26 2.00 -19.39
CA ASP A 417 -21.21 2.97 -18.82
C ASP A 417 -22.25 2.28 -17.93
N GLN A 418 -22.85 1.17 -18.39
CA GLN A 418 -23.80 0.38 -17.59
C GLN A 418 -23.11 -0.32 -16.43
N PHE A 419 -21.88 -0.81 -16.64
CA PHE A 419 -21.06 -1.39 -15.58
C PHE A 419 -20.87 -0.41 -14.42
N VAL A 420 -20.46 0.83 -14.71
CA VAL A 420 -20.29 1.88 -13.69
C VAL A 420 -21.63 2.31 -13.09
N LYS A 421 -22.67 2.46 -13.91
CA LYS A 421 -24.02 2.81 -13.43
C LYS A 421 -24.53 1.83 -12.38
N GLU A 422 -24.34 0.54 -12.61
CA GLU A 422 -24.74 -0.53 -11.68
C GLU A 422 -23.82 -0.66 -10.46
N LEU A 423 -22.61 -0.10 -10.47
CA LEU A 423 -21.75 0.00 -9.29
C LEU A 423 -22.13 1.18 -8.39
N ILE A 424 -22.52 2.31 -8.99
CA ILE A 424 -22.84 3.56 -8.27
C ILE A 424 -24.30 3.59 -7.80
N ASN A 425 -25.23 3.05 -8.59
CA ASN A 425 -26.62 2.85 -8.20
C ASN A 425 -26.93 1.34 -8.17
N PRO A 426 -26.46 0.63 -7.12
CA PRO A 426 -26.39 -0.81 -7.17
C PRO A 426 -27.70 -1.52 -6.86
N THR A 427 -27.80 -2.74 -7.37
CA THR A 427 -28.74 -3.74 -6.89
C THR A 427 -28.10 -4.56 -5.76
N GLU A 428 -28.86 -5.48 -5.17
CA GLU A 428 -28.30 -6.43 -4.19
C GLU A 428 -27.10 -7.22 -4.71
N LYS A 429 -26.98 -7.43 -6.03
CA LYS A 429 -25.89 -8.19 -6.64
C LYS A 429 -24.61 -7.37 -6.89
N SER A 430 -24.69 -6.05 -6.91
CA SER A 430 -23.56 -5.15 -7.26
C SER A 430 -23.17 -4.18 -6.14
N LYS A 431 -23.87 -4.21 -4.99
CA LYS A 431 -23.69 -3.24 -3.89
C LYS A 431 -22.36 -3.27 -3.17
N GLY A 432 -21.55 -4.32 -3.35
CA GLY A 432 -20.30 -4.51 -2.60
C GLY A 432 -19.30 -3.37 -2.74
N PHE A 433 -19.23 -2.72 -3.90
CA PHE A 433 -18.23 -1.69 -4.19
C PHE A 433 -18.40 -0.40 -3.36
N ILE A 434 -19.63 0.14 -3.31
CA ILE A 434 -19.92 1.38 -2.57
C ILE A 434 -20.46 1.15 -1.15
N ALA A 435 -20.78 -0.08 -0.77
CA ALA A 435 -21.21 -0.37 0.60
C ALA A 435 -20.08 -0.17 1.64
N GLY A 436 -18.82 -0.26 1.19
CA GLY A 436 -17.64 -0.15 2.03
C GLY A 436 -17.53 -1.29 3.06
N ILE A 437 -16.54 -1.19 3.94
CA ILE A 437 -16.36 -2.11 5.06
C ILE A 437 -16.86 -1.45 6.35
N ARG A 438 -17.81 -2.10 7.02
CA ARG A 438 -18.27 -1.69 8.36
C ARG A 438 -17.40 -2.31 9.45
N TRP A 439 -16.44 -1.53 9.95
CA TRP A 439 -15.60 -1.94 11.08
C TRP A 439 -16.37 -1.86 12.41
N ARG A 440 -15.98 -2.70 13.39
CA ARG A 440 -16.55 -2.69 14.75
C ARG A 440 -15.72 -1.78 15.66
N GLY A 441 -16.37 -0.98 16.50
CA GLY A 441 -15.72 -0.07 17.44
C GLY A 441 -15.69 1.38 16.95
N THR A 442 -14.89 2.22 17.59
CA THR A 442 -14.66 3.60 17.14
C THR A 442 -13.81 3.56 15.86
N VAL A 443 -14.35 4.10 14.78
CA VAL A 443 -13.70 4.14 13.47
C VAL A 443 -13.35 5.58 13.14
N ASN A 444 -12.21 5.77 12.49
CA ASN A 444 -11.81 7.07 12.01
C ASN A 444 -12.86 7.65 11.07
N ALA A 445 -13.11 8.96 11.11
CA ALA A 445 -14.07 9.59 10.23
C ALA A 445 -13.76 9.34 8.74
N SER A 446 -12.47 9.26 8.37
CA SER A 446 -12.01 8.88 7.02
C SER A 446 -12.30 7.43 6.64
N GLN A 447 -12.57 6.56 7.62
CA GLN A 447 -12.87 5.15 7.44
C GLN A 447 -14.38 4.85 7.53
N ARG A 448 -15.25 5.87 7.61
CA ARG A 448 -16.69 5.67 7.48
C ARG A 448 -17.05 5.15 6.10
N THR A 449 -18.12 4.38 6.01
CA THR A 449 -18.52 3.71 4.75
C THR A 449 -18.78 4.70 3.61
N GLU A 450 -19.33 5.85 3.92
CA GLU A 450 -19.63 6.94 2.99
C GLU A 450 -18.35 7.56 2.43
N MET A 451 -17.36 7.79 3.28
CA MET A 451 -16.05 8.32 2.88
C MET A 451 -15.26 7.27 2.11
N GLN A 452 -15.31 6.00 2.51
CA GLN A 452 -14.75 4.90 1.74
C GLN A 452 -15.36 4.83 0.33
N ALA A 453 -16.69 5.01 0.19
CA ALA A 453 -17.35 5.03 -1.12
C ALA A 453 -16.85 6.20 -1.99
N ALA A 454 -16.76 7.41 -1.43
CA ALA A 454 -16.20 8.57 -2.12
C ALA A 454 -14.75 8.33 -2.58
N GLN A 455 -13.89 7.81 -1.70
CA GLN A 455 -12.50 7.45 -2.01
C GLN A 455 -12.43 6.39 -3.12
N ASN A 456 -13.20 5.30 -2.99
CA ASN A 456 -13.21 4.21 -3.97
C ASN A 456 -13.67 4.70 -5.35
N VAL A 457 -14.74 5.49 -5.42
CA VAL A 457 -15.27 6.03 -6.68
C VAL A 457 -14.29 7.03 -7.29
N GLY A 458 -13.74 7.95 -6.49
CA GLY A 458 -12.69 8.88 -6.93
C GLY A 458 -11.50 8.14 -7.53
N GLN A 459 -10.98 7.13 -6.83
CA GLN A 459 -9.78 6.41 -7.26
C GLN A 459 -10.05 5.55 -8.49
N VAL A 460 -11.03 4.63 -8.41
CA VAL A 460 -11.24 3.60 -9.44
C VAL A 460 -11.86 4.16 -10.71
N ILE A 461 -12.87 5.02 -10.59
CA ILE A 461 -13.65 5.50 -11.73
C ILE A 461 -13.07 6.79 -12.30
N LEU A 462 -12.54 7.66 -11.45
CA LEU A 462 -12.12 9.01 -11.83
C LEU A 462 -10.59 9.19 -11.79
N GLY A 463 -9.81 8.18 -11.41
CA GLY A 463 -8.35 8.29 -11.36
C GLY A 463 -7.90 9.45 -10.47
N LEU A 464 -8.50 9.53 -9.27
CA LEU A 464 -8.27 10.58 -8.31
C LEU A 464 -8.12 10.03 -6.89
N ASN A 465 -7.10 10.47 -6.15
CA ASN A 465 -6.90 10.06 -4.77
C ASN A 465 -7.50 11.06 -3.76
N LEU A 466 -8.64 10.71 -3.16
CA LEU A 466 -9.28 11.49 -2.09
C LEU A 466 -8.85 11.08 -0.67
N LYS A 467 -7.89 10.18 -0.52
CA LYS A 467 -7.52 9.64 0.80
C LYS A 467 -6.93 10.71 1.71
N CYS A 468 -6.05 11.59 1.21
CA CYS A 468 -5.55 12.73 1.97
C CYS A 468 -6.68 13.69 2.36
N ALA A 469 -7.46 14.10 1.34
CA ALA A 469 -8.61 14.99 1.45
C ALA A 469 -9.67 14.51 2.47
N SER A 470 -9.71 13.22 2.81
CA SER A 470 -10.68 12.68 3.76
C SER A 470 -10.42 13.01 5.24
N CYS A 471 -9.21 13.47 5.58
CA CYS A 471 -8.82 13.83 6.95
C CYS A 471 -8.45 15.31 7.08
N HIS A 472 -7.80 15.87 6.06
CA HIS A 472 -7.35 17.25 5.95
C HIS A 472 -7.30 17.65 4.48
N ASP A 473 -7.08 18.92 4.14
CA ASP A 473 -6.91 19.33 2.74
C ASP A 473 -5.69 18.64 2.11
N SER A 474 -5.79 18.21 0.86
CA SER A 474 -4.73 17.43 0.22
C SER A 474 -3.41 18.21 0.12
N PHE A 475 -2.28 17.51 0.30
CA PHE A 475 -0.95 18.09 0.12
C PHE A 475 -0.39 17.90 -1.30
N VAL A 476 -1.06 17.07 -2.11
CA VAL A 476 -0.61 16.63 -3.44
C VAL A 476 -1.63 16.94 -4.54
N SER A 477 -2.68 17.69 -4.21
CA SER A 477 -3.73 18.14 -5.13
C SER A 477 -4.51 19.31 -4.51
N ASP A 478 -5.37 19.98 -5.26
CA ASP A 478 -6.22 21.06 -4.70
C ASP A 478 -7.44 20.59 -3.90
N TRP A 479 -7.74 19.29 -3.90
CA TRP A 479 -8.91 18.76 -3.22
C TRP A 479 -8.91 19.03 -1.72
N LYS A 480 -9.99 19.65 -1.25
CA LYS A 480 -10.19 20.07 0.13
C LYS A 480 -10.96 19.04 0.93
N LEU A 481 -10.83 19.15 2.25
CA LEU A 481 -11.60 18.37 3.20
C LEU A 481 -13.12 18.55 3.01
N GLU A 482 -13.55 19.79 2.79
CA GLU A 482 -14.96 20.11 2.61
C GLU A 482 -15.55 19.46 1.33
N GLU A 483 -14.77 19.38 0.25
CA GLU A 483 -15.17 18.79 -1.03
C GLU A 483 -15.24 17.26 -0.96
N ALA A 484 -14.25 16.62 -0.31
CA ALA A 484 -14.27 15.17 -0.07
C ALA A 484 -15.49 14.77 0.78
N TYR A 485 -15.81 15.55 1.82
CA TYR A 485 -17.02 15.34 2.62
C TYR A 485 -18.30 15.62 1.83
N ALA A 486 -18.33 16.65 0.98
CA ALA A 486 -19.50 16.95 0.16
C ALA A 486 -19.82 15.81 -0.83
N PHE A 487 -18.78 15.21 -1.41
CA PHE A 487 -18.91 14.04 -2.27
C PHE A 487 -19.32 12.79 -1.46
N ALA A 488 -18.70 12.54 -0.31
CA ALA A 488 -19.09 11.44 0.59
C ALA A 488 -20.55 11.53 1.06
N ASN A 489 -21.07 12.74 1.23
CA ASN A 489 -22.44 12.98 1.67
C ASN A 489 -23.51 12.53 0.65
N ILE A 490 -23.14 12.27 -0.61
CA ILE A 490 -24.03 11.63 -1.61
C ILE A 490 -24.37 10.19 -1.20
N PHE A 491 -23.43 9.50 -0.54
CA PHE A 491 -23.56 8.10 -0.12
C PHE A 491 -24.20 7.94 1.27
N ALA A 492 -24.47 9.05 1.97
CA ALA A 492 -24.92 9.06 3.35
C ALA A 492 -26.45 9.00 3.46
N ASP A 493 -26.94 8.29 4.49
CA ASP A 493 -28.37 8.26 4.84
C ASP A 493 -28.81 9.54 5.61
N SER A 494 -27.86 10.25 6.20
CA SER A 494 -28.04 11.52 6.89
C SER A 494 -26.85 12.44 6.60
N THR A 495 -27.05 13.76 6.67
CA THR A 495 -25.98 14.73 6.46
C THR A 495 -24.77 14.45 7.35
N LEU A 496 -23.59 14.35 6.75
CA LEU A 496 -22.35 14.12 7.47
C LEU A 496 -21.88 15.40 8.19
N GLU A 497 -21.35 15.26 9.40
CA GLU A 497 -20.54 16.30 10.04
C GLU A 497 -19.09 16.18 9.56
N ILE A 498 -18.49 17.30 9.18
CA ILE A 498 -17.09 17.36 8.74
C ILE A 498 -16.19 17.15 9.96
N SER A 499 -15.29 16.17 9.88
CA SER A 499 -14.26 15.92 10.89
C SER A 499 -12.89 16.14 10.29
N ARG A 500 -12.00 16.80 11.05
CA ARG A 500 -10.57 16.82 10.73
C ARG A 500 -9.92 15.66 11.48
N CYS A 501 -9.57 14.61 10.75
CA CYS A 501 -9.24 13.31 11.32
C CYS A 501 -10.38 12.81 12.25
N GLU A 502 -10.14 12.75 13.55
CA GLU A 502 -11.13 12.30 14.55
C GLU A 502 -11.93 13.45 15.18
N ILE A 503 -11.57 14.71 14.90
CA ILE A 503 -12.11 15.87 15.61
C ILE A 503 -13.25 16.47 14.78
N PRO A 504 -14.52 16.42 15.25
CA PRO A 504 -15.62 17.07 14.59
C PRO A 504 -15.43 18.59 14.54
N THR A 505 -15.79 19.21 13.43
CA THR A 505 -15.62 20.66 13.23
C THR A 505 -16.87 21.47 13.58
N GLY A 506 -18.00 20.81 13.86
CA GLY A 506 -19.31 21.46 14.02
C GLY A 506 -19.97 21.90 12.70
N LYS A 507 -19.29 21.75 11.56
CA LYS A 507 -19.83 22.07 10.24
C LYS A 507 -20.45 20.83 9.60
N MET A 508 -21.64 20.99 9.03
CA MET A 508 -22.29 19.95 8.24
C MET A 508 -21.83 20.00 6.78
N ALA A 509 -21.60 18.83 6.18
CA ALA A 509 -21.19 18.69 4.79
C ALA A 509 -22.30 19.10 3.82
N LYS A 510 -21.90 19.73 2.71
CA LYS A 510 -22.77 19.95 1.55
C LYS A 510 -23.03 18.63 0.81
N THR A 511 -23.76 18.68 -0.31
CA THR A 511 -23.91 17.53 -1.23
C THR A 511 -23.54 18.02 -2.62
N GLU A 512 -22.33 17.70 -3.07
CA GLU A 512 -21.77 18.19 -4.34
C GLU A 512 -21.01 17.06 -5.03
N ILE A 513 -21.09 16.99 -6.36
CA ILE A 513 -20.21 16.14 -7.17
C ILE A 513 -18.85 16.82 -7.30
N LEU A 514 -17.79 16.06 -7.57
CA LEU A 514 -16.43 16.60 -7.64
C LEU A 514 -16.23 17.63 -8.76
N TRP A 515 -16.94 17.49 -9.89
CA TRP A 515 -16.89 18.43 -11.01
C TRP A 515 -18.26 19.04 -11.27
N GLU A 516 -18.40 20.35 -11.05
CA GLU A 516 -19.66 21.08 -11.22
C GLU A 516 -20.18 21.04 -12.67
N GLU A 517 -19.29 20.87 -13.65
CA GLU A 517 -19.61 20.76 -15.07
C GLU A 517 -20.45 19.52 -15.40
N LEU A 518 -20.39 18.47 -14.56
CA LEU A 518 -21.27 17.30 -14.68
C LEU A 518 -22.70 17.60 -14.20
N GLY A 519 -22.91 18.73 -13.53
CA GLY A 519 -24.19 19.18 -12.97
C GLY A 519 -24.27 19.03 -11.45
N SER A 520 -25.46 19.26 -10.89
CA SER A 520 -25.69 19.18 -9.44
C SER A 520 -26.43 17.92 -9.02
N ILE A 521 -26.31 17.58 -7.72
CA ILE A 521 -27.07 16.53 -7.05
C ILE A 521 -28.04 17.21 -6.07
N ASP A 522 -29.31 16.78 -6.05
CA ASP A 522 -30.29 17.30 -5.11
C ASP A 522 -29.91 16.93 -3.67
N SER A 523 -29.50 17.93 -2.89
CA SER A 523 -29.06 17.76 -1.50
C SER A 523 -30.18 17.28 -0.57
N THR A 524 -31.44 17.49 -0.94
CA THR A 524 -32.63 17.10 -0.14
C THR A 524 -33.20 15.73 -0.51
N ALA A 525 -32.71 15.12 -1.59
CA ALA A 525 -33.16 13.82 -2.05
C ALA A 525 -32.76 12.67 -1.10
N THR A 526 -33.44 11.54 -1.24
CA THR A 526 -33.06 10.31 -0.53
C THR A 526 -31.71 9.79 -1.05
N LYS A 527 -30.99 9.00 -0.25
CA LYS A 527 -29.75 8.34 -0.67
C LYS A 527 -29.89 7.59 -1.99
N ALA A 528 -30.96 6.81 -2.16
CA ALA A 528 -31.19 6.06 -3.40
C ALA A 528 -31.31 6.99 -4.62
N GLU A 529 -32.00 8.11 -4.48
CA GLU A 529 -32.16 9.09 -5.55
C GLU A 529 -30.85 9.87 -5.81
N LYS A 530 -30.08 10.21 -4.76
CA LYS A 530 -28.74 10.79 -4.89
C LYS A 530 -27.77 9.87 -5.64
N LEU A 531 -27.77 8.57 -5.34
CA LEU A 531 -26.96 7.57 -6.03
C LEU A 531 -27.38 7.40 -7.50
N ARG A 532 -28.69 7.40 -7.78
CA ARG A 532 -29.20 7.39 -9.16
C ARG A 532 -28.72 8.61 -9.93
N GLN A 533 -28.86 9.81 -9.35
CA GLN A 533 -28.39 11.05 -9.96
C GLN A 533 -26.88 11.00 -10.20
N LEU A 534 -26.08 10.59 -9.21
CA LEU A 534 -24.63 10.45 -9.37
C LEU A 534 -24.28 9.49 -10.50
N ALA A 535 -24.92 8.31 -10.55
CA ALA A 535 -24.69 7.33 -11.60
C ALA A 535 -25.01 7.88 -12.99
N ASP A 536 -26.15 8.56 -13.17
CA ASP A 536 -26.53 9.20 -14.43
C ASP A 536 -25.60 10.38 -14.81
N LYS A 537 -24.95 11.00 -13.83
CA LYS A 537 -24.04 12.15 -14.03
C LYS A 537 -22.64 11.70 -14.42
N LEU A 538 -22.14 10.62 -13.82
CA LEU A 538 -20.82 10.09 -14.11
C LEU A 538 -20.71 9.43 -15.48
N VAL A 539 -21.77 8.78 -15.98
CA VAL A 539 -21.72 8.01 -17.24
C VAL A 539 -22.08 8.83 -18.49
N GLN A 540 -22.08 10.16 -18.36
CA GLN A 540 -22.33 11.06 -19.49
C GLN A 540 -21.14 11.03 -20.46
N PRO A 541 -21.35 11.06 -21.79
CA PRO A 541 -20.28 11.19 -22.77
C PRO A 541 -19.33 12.37 -22.51
N GLU A 542 -19.85 13.44 -21.91
CA GLU A 542 -19.12 14.65 -21.52
C GLU A 542 -18.14 14.43 -20.35
N ASN A 543 -18.23 13.31 -19.63
CA ASN A 543 -17.28 12.96 -18.59
C ASN A 543 -16.00 12.33 -19.20
N GLY A 544 -15.18 13.15 -19.84
CA GLY A 544 -13.91 12.72 -20.41
C GLY A 544 -12.96 12.13 -19.36
N ARG A 545 -13.05 12.57 -18.09
CA ARG A 545 -12.23 12.03 -16.99
C ARG A 545 -12.43 10.51 -16.82
N MET A 546 -13.68 10.06 -16.68
CA MET A 546 -13.99 8.64 -16.48
C MET A 546 -13.46 7.77 -17.63
N TYR A 547 -13.65 8.19 -18.88
CA TYR A 547 -13.27 7.39 -20.03
C TYR A 547 -11.76 7.37 -20.27
N ARG A 548 -11.05 8.49 -20.03
CA ARG A 548 -9.59 8.51 -20.02
C ARG A 548 -9.03 7.60 -18.94
N THR A 549 -9.63 7.58 -17.75
CA THR A 549 -9.19 6.71 -16.64
C THR A 549 -9.24 5.24 -17.02
N ILE A 550 -10.38 4.74 -17.54
CA ILE A 550 -10.47 3.32 -17.91
C ILE A 550 -9.56 2.98 -19.09
N VAL A 551 -9.48 3.85 -20.11
CA VAL A 551 -8.55 3.66 -21.24
C VAL A 551 -7.11 3.57 -20.76
N ASN A 552 -6.69 4.47 -19.87
CA ASN A 552 -5.34 4.49 -19.30
C ASN A 552 -5.04 3.21 -18.50
N ARG A 553 -6.02 2.68 -17.76
CA ARG A 553 -5.86 1.45 -16.97
C ARG A 553 -5.76 0.20 -17.83
N ILE A 554 -6.60 0.08 -18.87
CA ILE A 554 -6.51 -1.03 -19.83
C ILE A 554 -5.19 -0.93 -20.60
N TRP A 555 -4.78 0.28 -21.00
CA TRP A 555 -3.47 0.52 -21.59
C TRP A 555 -2.34 0.08 -20.66
N LYS A 556 -2.35 0.50 -19.38
CA LYS A 556 -1.35 0.07 -18.37
C LYS A 556 -1.28 -1.45 -18.26
N GLN A 557 -2.42 -2.13 -18.19
CA GLN A 557 -2.48 -3.59 -18.07
C GLN A 557 -1.83 -4.29 -19.26
N MET A 558 -2.05 -3.78 -20.48
CA MET A 558 -1.53 -4.38 -21.71
C MET A 558 -0.09 -3.95 -22.02
N MET A 559 0.23 -2.66 -21.87
CA MET A 559 1.50 -2.06 -22.29
C MET A 559 2.53 -1.93 -21.15
N GLY A 560 2.18 -2.27 -19.91
CA GLY A 560 3.08 -2.27 -18.74
C GLY A 560 3.30 -0.90 -18.08
N ARG A 561 3.00 0.21 -18.78
CA ARG A 561 2.95 1.57 -18.24
C ARG A 561 1.75 2.33 -18.78
N GLY A 562 1.08 3.12 -17.94
CA GLY A 562 -0.01 3.99 -18.36
C GLY A 562 0.45 5.07 -19.34
N ILE A 563 -0.49 5.65 -20.06
CA ILE A 563 -0.33 6.94 -20.73
C ILE A 563 -0.08 8.04 -19.71
N VAL A 564 -0.87 8.04 -18.64
CA VAL A 564 -0.62 8.79 -17.40
C VAL A 564 -0.19 7.80 -16.31
N GLU A 565 0.82 8.16 -15.53
CA GLU A 565 1.32 7.37 -14.41
C GLU A 565 1.68 8.33 -13.24
N PRO A 566 1.35 8.01 -11.98
CA PRO A 566 0.52 6.89 -11.52
C PRO A 566 -0.90 6.89 -12.10
N VAL A 567 -1.50 5.71 -12.32
CA VAL A 567 -2.86 5.58 -12.90
C VAL A 567 -4.00 6.16 -12.04
N ASP A 568 -3.73 6.47 -10.78
CA ASP A 568 -4.67 7.09 -9.83
C ASP A 568 -4.49 8.61 -9.72
N GLU A 569 -3.61 9.19 -10.53
CA GLU A 569 -3.29 10.62 -10.58
C GLU A 569 -3.44 11.12 -12.02
N MET A 570 -4.66 11.05 -12.55
CA MET A 570 -4.95 11.41 -13.95
C MET A 570 -4.76 12.90 -14.28
N ASP A 571 -4.45 13.71 -13.26
CA ASP A 571 -4.05 15.09 -13.38
C ASP A 571 -2.59 15.27 -13.83
N ASN A 572 -1.76 14.23 -13.71
CA ASN A 572 -0.39 14.24 -14.23
C ASN A 572 -0.37 14.32 -15.76
N GLU A 573 0.74 14.79 -16.31
CA GLU A 573 0.89 14.96 -17.75
C GLU A 573 1.00 13.59 -18.45
N PRO A 574 0.14 13.31 -19.45
CA PRO A 574 0.30 12.12 -20.29
C PRO A 574 1.49 12.27 -21.23
N TRP A 575 2.20 11.18 -21.53
CA TRP A 575 3.22 11.22 -22.59
C TRP A 575 2.61 11.49 -23.98
N SER A 576 1.31 11.22 -24.17
CA SER A 576 0.53 11.67 -25.34
C SER A 576 -0.92 11.96 -24.96
N GLN A 577 -1.25 13.25 -24.82
CA GLN A 577 -2.62 13.68 -24.53
C GLN A 577 -3.57 13.38 -25.70
N ASP A 578 -3.14 13.57 -26.94
CA ASP A 578 -4.01 13.39 -28.10
C ASP A 578 -4.37 11.91 -28.34
N LEU A 579 -3.43 10.98 -28.12
CA LEU A 579 -3.75 9.56 -28.15
C LEU A 579 -4.77 9.19 -27.08
N LEU A 580 -4.54 9.61 -25.83
CA LEU A 580 -5.44 9.31 -24.71
C LEU A 580 -6.86 9.81 -24.97
N ASP A 581 -6.99 11.04 -25.47
CA ASP A 581 -8.27 11.69 -25.72
C ASP A 581 -8.99 11.10 -26.93
N TRP A 582 -8.24 10.77 -27.98
CA TRP A 582 -8.78 10.06 -29.13
C TRP A 582 -9.28 8.67 -28.74
N MET A 583 -8.50 7.89 -27.99
CA MET A 583 -8.90 6.56 -27.53
C MET A 583 -10.11 6.61 -26.60
N ALA A 584 -10.17 7.59 -25.69
CA ALA A 584 -11.33 7.79 -24.83
C ALA A 584 -12.59 8.14 -25.62
N SER A 585 -12.48 9.03 -26.60
CA SER A 585 -13.60 9.40 -27.48
C SER A 585 -14.07 8.23 -28.34
N GLU A 586 -13.12 7.49 -28.94
CA GLU A 586 -13.40 6.31 -29.76
C GLU A 586 -14.05 5.19 -28.93
N PHE A 587 -13.64 5.02 -27.67
CA PHE A 587 -14.25 4.06 -26.75
C PHE A 587 -15.72 4.39 -26.47
N VAL A 588 -16.06 5.67 -26.31
CA VAL A 588 -17.45 6.13 -26.19
C VAL A 588 -18.23 5.87 -27.47
N ASP A 589 -17.67 6.23 -28.64
CA ASP A 589 -18.31 6.04 -29.95
C ASP A 589 -18.57 4.57 -30.29
N LYS A 590 -17.71 3.66 -29.81
CA LYS A 590 -17.87 2.21 -29.95
C LYS A 590 -18.80 1.58 -28.91
N GLY A 591 -19.53 2.37 -28.14
CA GLY A 591 -20.52 1.88 -27.18
C GLY A 591 -19.91 1.30 -25.91
N TYR A 592 -18.77 1.84 -25.47
CA TYR A 592 -18.13 1.51 -24.19
C TYR A 592 -17.66 0.05 -24.07
N ASP A 593 -17.28 -0.55 -25.21
CA ASP A 593 -16.89 -1.96 -25.34
C ASP A 593 -15.41 -2.19 -24.94
N LEU A 594 -15.21 -2.86 -23.81
CA LEU A 594 -13.86 -3.15 -23.28
C LEU A 594 -13.09 -4.15 -24.15
N LYS A 595 -13.75 -5.13 -24.77
CA LYS A 595 -13.09 -6.09 -25.67
C LYS A 595 -12.66 -5.40 -26.96
N ALA A 596 -13.46 -4.48 -27.49
CA ALA A 596 -13.08 -3.68 -28.64
C ALA A 596 -11.87 -2.78 -28.35
N LEU A 597 -11.79 -2.21 -27.14
CA LEU A 597 -10.62 -1.45 -26.68
C LEU A 597 -9.36 -2.34 -26.60
N ILE A 598 -9.47 -3.52 -25.98
CA ILE A 598 -8.38 -4.51 -25.90
C ILE A 598 -7.94 -4.94 -27.29
N PHE A 599 -8.90 -5.24 -28.19
CA PHE A 599 -8.62 -5.59 -29.58
C PHE A 599 -7.83 -4.48 -30.28
N GLN A 600 -8.26 -3.23 -30.10
CA GLN A 600 -7.63 -2.08 -30.73
C GLN A 600 -6.18 -1.89 -30.25
N ILE A 601 -5.90 -2.12 -28.97
CA ILE A 601 -4.53 -2.10 -28.43
C ILE A 601 -3.72 -3.29 -28.96
N ALA A 602 -4.20 -4.52 -28.80
CA ALA A 602 -3.44 -5.74 -29.13
C ALA A 602 -3.23 -5.97 -30.64
N SER A 603 -4.05 -5.36 -31.50
CA SER A 603 -3.85 -5.36 -32.95
C SER A 603 -2.92 -4.24 -33.44
N SER A 604 -2.53 -3.30 -32.58
CA SER A 604 -1.60 -2.22 -32.98
C SER A 604 -0.19 -2.75 -33.22
N LYS A 605 0.52 -2.15 -34.17
CA LYS A 605 1.93 -2.44 -34.44
C LYS A 605 2.80 -2.16 -33.22
N ILE A 606 2.52 -1.09 -32.47
CA ILE A 606 3.28 -0.76 -31.26
C ILE A 606 3.13 -1.81 -30.16
N TYR A 607 1.95 -2.41 -30.00
CA TYR A 607 1.76 -3.57 -29.12
C TYR A 607 2.45 -4.80 -29.68
N GLN A 608 2.63 -4.92 -30.99
CA GLN A 608 3.33 -6.04 -31.62
C GLN A 608 4.85 -5.84 -31.71
N SER A 609 5.38 -4.69 -31.31
CA SER A 609 6.82 -4.41 -31.31
C SER A 609 7.54 -5.07 -30.12
N GLN A 610 8.87 -5.16 -30.21
CA GLN A 610 9.72 -5.59 -29.10
C GLN A 610 9.47 -4.76 -27.84
N SER A 611 9.42 -5.41 -26.69
CA SER A 611 9.27 -4.74 -25.41
C SER A 611 10.56 -4.11 -24.92
N ILE A 612 10.41 -3.06 -24.13
CA ILE A 612 11.47 -2.25 -23.55
C ILE A 612 11.69 -2.70 -22.11
N GLY A 613 12.93 -3.05 -21.80
CA GLY A 613 13.40 -3.24 -20.43
C GLY A 613 13.96 -1.93 -19.87
N TYR A 614 13.71 -1.69 -18.59
CA TYR A 614 14.25 -0.55 -17.83
C TYR A 614 15.15 -1.06 -16.70
N GLY A 615 16.15 -0.27 -16.33
CA GLY A 615 17.11 -0.64 -15.29
C GLY A 615 16.53 -0.59 -13.87
N SER A 616 15.57 0.31 -13.66
CA SER A 616 14.85 0.48 -12.39
C SER A 616 13.39 0.86 -12.63
N TYR A 617 12.58 0.79 -11.57
CA TYR A 617 11.21 1.28 -11.60
C TYR A 617 11.14 2.81 -11.69
N ASP A 618 12.12 3.51 -11.12
CA ASP A 618 12.20 4.98 -11.17
C ASP A 618 12.30 5.50 -12.61
N GLU A 619 12.99 4.78 -13.51
CA GLU A 619 13.04 5.14 -14.94
C GLU A 619 11.66 5.07 -15.61
N VAL A 620 10.78 4.17 -15.15
CA VAL A 620 9.41 4.04 -15.65
C VAL A 620 8.52 5.14 -15.08
N MET A 621 8.81 5.62 -13.87
CA MET A 621 8.03 6.66 -13.17
C MET A 621 8.58 8.09 -13.38
N ALA A 622 9.68 8.25 -14.11
CA ALA A 622 10.31 9.55 -14.30
C ALA A 622 9.40 10.56 -15.01
N ASP A 623 9.48 11.84 -14.60
CA ASP A 623 8.69 12.92 -15.20
C ASP A 623 9.06 13.17 -16.68
N ASP A 624 10.32 12.92 -17.04
CA ASP A 624 10.81 13.01 -18.42
C ASP A 624 10.68 11.70 -19.22
N PHE A 625 9.83 10.78 -18.74
CA PHE A 625 9.59 9.49 -19.39
C PHE A 625 9.21 9.66 -20.86
N LYS A 626 9.97 8.97 -21.72
CA LYS A 626 9.66 8.87 -23.15
C LYS A 626 9.18 7.47 -23.48
N PHE A 627 7.93 7.38 -23.92
CA PHE A 627 7.37 6.12 -24.41
C PHE A 627 8.14 5.60 -25.63
N LYS A 628 8.66 4.38 -25.55
CA LYS A 628 9.41 3.71 -26.63
C LYS A 628 8.76 2.41 -27.12
N GLY A 629 7.69 1.98 -26.47
CA GLY A 629 7.04 0.70 -26.69
C GLY A 629 6.52 0.07 -25.40
N MET A 630 5.96 -1.12 -25.52
CA MET A 630 5.49 -1.92 -24.39
C MET A 630 6.63 -2.14 -23.38
N VAL A 631 6.35 -1.93 -22.09
CA VAL A 631 7.28 -2.23 -21.01
C VAL A 631 7.21 -3.72 -20.70
N LYS A 632 8.36 -4.38 -20.52
CA LYS A 632 8.41 -5.78 -20.10
C LYS A 632 7.65 -6.00 -18.80
N LYS A 633 6.72 -6.95 -18.79
CA LYS A 633 5.89 -7.27 -17.63
C LYS A 633 6.27 -8.65 -17.08
N ARG A 634 6.15 -8.81 -15.77
CA ARG A 634 6.15 -10.13 -15.15
C ARG A 634 4.76 -10.72 -15.22
N MET A 635 4.68 -12.05 -15.28
CA MET A 635 3.44 -12.77 -15.03
C MET A 635 2.91 -12.40 -13.64
N THR A 636 1.61 -12.12 -13.57
CA THR A 636 0.87 -11.99 -12.33
C THR A 636 0.87 -13.31 -11.56
N ALA A 637 0.53 -13.24 -10.27
CA ALA A 637 0.36 -14.43 -9.43
C ALA A 637 -0.57 -15.47 -10.06
N GLU A 638 -1.64 -15.02 -10.70
CA GLU A 638 -2.62 -15.84 -11.40
C GLU A 638 -2.04 -16.54 -12.61
N GLU A 639 -1.44 -15.77 -13.50
CA GLU A 639 -0.81 -16.24 -14.74
C GLU A 639 0.30 -17.26 -14.45
N PHE A 640 1.18 -16.98 -13.50
CA PHE A 640 2.23 -17.90 -13.09
C PHE A 640 1.62 -19.20 -12.53
N SER A 641 0.61 -19.09 -11.66
CA SER A 641 -0.04 -20.25 -11.06
C SER A 641 -0.73 -21.14 -12.10
N ASP A 642 -1.43 -20.50 -13.02
CA ASP A 642 -2.22 -21.19 -14.05
C ASP A 642 -1.29 -21.82 -15.10
N ALA A 643 -0.21 -21.14 -15.49
CA ALA A 643 0.82 -21.69 -16.36
C ALA A 643 1.47 -22.95 -15.77
N VAL A 644 1.95 -22.89 -14.52
CA VAL A 644 2.54 -24.06 -13.84
C VAL A 644 1.52 -25.19 -13.70
N SER A 645 0.26 -24.87 -13.41
CA SER A 645 -0.83 -25.85 -13.29
C SER A 645 -1.13 -26.56 -14.60
N GLY A 646 -1.09 -25.84 -15.73
CA GLY A 646 -1.30 -26.40 -17.05
C GLY A 646 -0.13 -27.23 -17.58
N ILE A 647 1.09 -26.96 -17.12
CA ILE A 647 2.31 -27.64 -17.59
C ILE A 647 2.67 -28.84 -16.72
N VAL A 648 2.79 -28.62 -15.41
CA VAL A 648 3.42 -29.57 -14.49
C VAL A 648 2.39 -30.34 -13.68
N TYR A 649 1.68 -29.63 -12.80
CA TYR A 649 0.67 -30.19 -11.91
C TYR A 649 -0.14 -29.04 -11.28
N PRO A 650 -1.46 -29.20 -11.05
CA PRO A 650 -2.28 -28.16 -10.42
C PRO A 650 -1.72 -27.65 -9.09
N LEU A 651 -1.49 -26.34 -8.99
CA LEU A 651 -1.09 -25.66 -7.74
C LEU A 651 -2.23 -25.53 -6.74
N PHE A 652 -3.46 -25.60 -7.24
CA PHE A 652 -4.70 -25.55 -6.46
C PHE A 652 -5.58 -26.74 -6.83
N SER A 653 -6.24 -27.28 -5.82
CA SER A 653 -7.25 -28.33 -5.96
C SER A 653 -8.62 -27.71 -6.22
N GLN A 654 -9.60 -28.53 -6.64
CA GLN A 654 -10.98 -28.08 -6.80
C GLN A 654 -11.58 -27.59 -5.46
N ASP A 655 -11.15 -28.14 -4.32
CA ASP A 655 -11.61 -27.72 -2.98
C ASP A 655 -11.10 -26.32 -2.57
N ASP A 656 -10.04 -25.84 -3.23
CA ASP A 656 -9.50 -24.49 -3.01
C ASP A 656 -10.35 -23.40 -3.66
N ILE A 657 -11.18 -23.76 -4.65
CA ILE A 657 -12.09 -22.84 -5.33
C ILE A 657 -13.08 -22.26 -4.32
N LYS A 658 -13.19 -20.93 -4.29
CA LYS A 658 -14.14 -20.20 -3.45
C LYS A 658 -15.22 -19.50 -4.24
N TYR A 659 -14.98 -19.33 -5.53
CA TYR A 659 -15.98 -18.83 -6.45
C TYR A 659 -16.05 -19.75 -7.67
N ASN A 660 -17.20 -20.38 -7.88
CA ASN A 660 -17.42 -21.28 -9.00
C ASN A 660 -18.35 -20.62 -10.04
N PRO A 661 -17.81 -19.90 -11.03
CA PRO A 661 -18.64 -19.26 -12.05
C PRO A 661 -19.39 -20.25 -12.93
N TYR A 662 -18.95 -21.51 -13.00
CA TYR A 662 -19.56 -22.56 -13.81
C TYR A 662 -20.93 -23.01 -13.25
N GLU A 663 -21.25 -22.71 -12.00
CA GLU A 663 -22.61 -22.90 -11.45
C GLU A 663 -23.63 -21.94 -12.09
N LEU A 664 -23.17 -20.82 -12.66
CA LEU A 664 -24.00 -19.88 -13.42
C LEU A 664 -24.18 -20.33 -14.88
N GLN A 665 -23.46 -21.36 -15.33
CA GLN A 665 -23.51 -21.87 -16.69
C GLN A 665 -24.61 -22.93 -16.86
N ARG A 666 -24.91 -23.25 -18.13
CA ARG A 666 -25.62 -24.49 -18.47
C ARG A 666 -24.65 -25.67 -18.25
N PRO A 667 -25.11 -26.82 -17.72
CA PRO A 667 -24.26 -27.98 -17.34
C PRO A 667 -23.51 -28.68 -18.50
N GLU A 668 -23.54 -28.11 -19.70
CA GLU A 668 -22.96 -28.67 -20.93
C GLU A 668 -21.53 -28.19 -21.22
N LEU A 669 -21.02 -27.19 -20.49
CA LEU A 669 -19.67 -26.66 -20.69
C LEU A 669 -18.62 -27.50 -19.94
N PRO A 670 -17.48 -27.80 -20.57
CA PRO A 670 -16.42 -28.60 -19.94
C PRO A 670 -15.80 -27.85 -18.77
N THR A 671 -15.70 -28.53 -17.62
CA THR A 671 -14.99 -28.02 -16.45
C THR A 671 -13.50 -27.82 -16.80
N PRO A 672 -12.86 -26.72 -16.37
CA PRO A 672 -11.42 -26.51 -16.58
C PRO A 672 -10.59 -27.68 -16.05
N SER A 673 -9.47 -27.96 -16.72
CA SER A 673 -8.56 -29.05 -16.35
C SER A 673 -7.89 -28.88 -14.98
N PHE A 674 -7.82 -27.64 -14.48
CA PHE A 674 -7.30 -27.29 -13.16
C PHE A 674 -8.05 -26.10 -12.56
N ALA A 675 -7.95 -25.93 -11.24
CA ALA A 675 -8.53 -24.79 -10.55
C ALA A 675 -7.74 -23.51 -10.85
N ARG A 676 -8.36 -22.58 -11.59
CA ARG A 676 -7.79 -21.27 -11.93
C ARG A 676 -7.54 -20.45 -10.67
N ALA A 677 -6.35 -19.85 -10.55
CA ALA A 677 -5.96 -19.06 -9.39
C ALA A 677 -6.86 -17.84 -9.16
N ALA A 678 -7.46 -17.26 -10.22
CA ALA A 678 -8.43 -16.18 -10.10
C ALA A 678 -9.65 -16.54 -9.23
N LEU A 679 -9.97 -17.83 -9.08
CA LEU A 679 -11.17 -18.34 -8.40
C LEU A 679 -10.94 -18.80 -6.95
N VAL A 680 -9.68 -18.82 -6.50
CA VAL A 680 -9.31 -19.23 -5.13
C VAL A 680 -9.13 -18.01 -4.23
N ALA A 681 -9.32 -18.22 -2.92
CA ALA A 681 -9.03 -17.17 -1.94
C ALA A 681 -7.54 -16.79 -1.95
N ASN A 682 -7.26 -15.53 -1.61
CA ASN A 682 -5.89 -15.07 -1.46
C ASN A 682 -5.18 -15.86 -0.33
N ASN A 683 -3.92 -16.24 -0.56
CA ASN A 683 -3.14 -17.11 0.31
C ASN A 683 -1.66 -16.69 0.29
N PRO A 684 -0.80 -17.18 1.21
CA PRO A 684 0.59 -16.73 1.31
C PRO A 684 1.38 -16.81 -0.01
N PHE A 685 1.19 -17.86 -0.80
CA PHE A 685 1.84 -18.03 -2.11
C PHE A 685 1.44 -16.94 -3.10
N LEU A 686 0.13 -16.68 -3.25
CA LEU A 686 -0.34 -15.63 -4.16
C LEU A 686 0.05 -14.22 -3.71
N LYS A 687 0.09 -13.96 -2.39
CA LYS A 687 0.59 -12.70 -1.83
C LYS A 687 2.08 -12.51 -2.11
N ALA A 688 2.89 -13.55 -1.95
CA ALA A 688 4.32 -13.52 -2.26
C ALA A 688 4.57 -13.18 -3.74
N LEU A 689 3.70 -13.63 -4.63
CA LEU A 689 3.70 -13.32 -6.06
C LEU A 689 3.00 -11.98 -6.42
N GLY A 690 2.64 -11.16 -5.44
CA GLY A 690 2.13 -9.81 -5.68
C GLY A 690 0.60 -9.66 -5.80
N ARG A 691 -0.21 -10.69 -5.48
CA ARG A 691 -1.67 -10.51 -5.37
C ARG A 691 -2.00 -9.65 -4.14
N PRO A 692 -2.66 -8.49 -4.30
CA PRO A 692 -2.93 -7.58 -3.19
C PRO A 692 -3.94 -8.18 -2.21
N ASN A 693 -3.94 -7.67 -0.97
CA ASN A 693 -5.11 -7.83 -0.12
C ASN A 693 -6.23 -6.94 -0.70
N ARG A 694 -7.44 -7.48 -0.81
CA ARG A 694 -8.57 -6.75 -1.40
C ARG A 694 -9.39 -6.05 -0.33
N GLU A 695 -8.75 -5.68 0.79
CA GLU A 695 -9.38 -4.87 1.85
C GLU A 695 -9.38 -3.39 1.50
N ILE A 696 -8.43 -2.97 0.66
CA ILE A 696 -8.31 -1.64 0.05
C ILE A 696 -8.32 -1.76 -1.47
N VAL A 697 -8.61 -0.64 -2.15
CA VAL A 697 -8.53 -0.57 -3.61
C VAL A 697 -7.07 -0.75 -4.05
N SER A 698 -6.83 -1.59 -5.05
CA SER A 698 -5.55 -1.71 -5.75
C SER A 698 -5.80 -1.63 -7.25
N THR A 699 -5.27 -0.59 -7.87
CA THR A 699 -5.47 -0.21 -9.29
C THR A 699 -4.24 -0.49 -10.15
N SER A 700 -3.12 -0.73 -9.48
CA SER A 700 -1.85 -1.19 -10.02
C SER A 700 -1.27 -2.25 -9.06
N ARG A 701 -0.43 -3.12 -9.62
CA ARG A 701 0.37 -4.08 -8.85
C ARG A 701 1.84 -3.77 -9.04
N ASP A 702 2.63 -3.98 -8.00
CA ASP A 702 4.08 -3.89 -8.11
C ASP A 702 4.60 -5.04 -9.00
N THR A 703 5.36 -4.66 -10.03
CA THR A 703 6.00 -5.61 -10.96
C THR A 703 7.45 -5.89 -10.59
N GLN A 704 7.98 -5.26 -9.54
CA GLN A 704 9.31 -5.53 -9.03
C GLN A 704 9.36 -6.87 -8.28
N GLY A 705 10.54 -7.50 -8.32
CA GLY A 705 10.78 -8.73 -7.58
C GLY A 705 10.96 -8.43 -6.11
N SER A 706 10.16 -9.06 -5.27
CA SER A 706 10.36 -9.00 -3.82
C SER A 706 11.23 -10.16 -3.33
N LEU A 707 11.91 -9.94 -2.20
CA LEU A 707 12.62 -11.02 -1.50
C LEU A 707 11.66 -12.16 -1.13
N LEU A 708 10.42 -11.82 -0.75
CA LEU A 708 9.39 -12.79 -0.43
C LEU A 708 9.04 -13.68 -1.63
N GLN A 709 8.90 -13.08 -2.82
CA GLN A 709 8.69 -13.81 -4.07
C GLN A 709 9.85 -14.77 -4.36
N ALA A 710 11.10 -14.28 -4.24
CA ALA A 710 12.29 -15.10 -4.50
C ALA A 710 12.39 -16.29 -3.54
N LEU A 711 12.07 -16.10 -2.25
CA LEU A 711 12.02 -17.18 -1.27
C LEU A 711 10.91 -18.19 -1.61
N GLU A 712 9.68 -17.72 -1.87
CA GLU A 712 8.56 -18.59 -2.22
C GLU A 712 8.85 -19.43 -3.48
N LEU A 713 9.49 -18.84 -4.49
CA LEU A 713 9.87 -19.53 -5.72
C LEU A 713 11.10 -20.45 -5.56
N THR A 714 11.85 -20.37 -4.46
CA THR A 714 13.04 -21.19 -4.21
C THR A 714 12.76 -22.34 -3.24
N ASN A 715 11.91 -22.12 -2.23
CA ASN A 715 11.66 -23.11 -1.19
C ASN A 715 10.20 -23.16 -0.69
N GLY A 716 9.28 -22.48 -1.39
CA GLY A 716 7.86 -22.48 -1.05
C GLY A 716 7.22 -23.87 -1.17
N GLU A 717 6.46 -24.25 -0.15
CA GLU A 717 5.86 -25.59 -0.05
C GLU A 717 4.89 -25.88 -1.20
N ARG A 718 4.11 -24.88 -1.62
CA ARG A 718 3.07 -25.05 -2.64
C ARG A 718 3.68 -25.37 -4.01
N LEU A 719 4.63 -24.56 -4.46
CA LEU A 719 5.34 -24.80 -5.72
C LEU A 719 6.10 -26.13 -5.66
N ASN A 720 6.90 -26.35 -4.61
CA ASN A 720 7.66 -27.58 -4.43
C ASN A 720 6.78 -28.84 -4.53
N THR A 721 5.62 -28.83 -3.87
CA THR A 721 4.69 -29.96 -3.89
C THR A 721 4.11 -30.22 -5.29
N ALA A 722 3.75 -29.16 -6.03
CA ALA A 722 3.27 -29.29 -7.39
C ALA A 722 4.36 -29.86 -8.32
N LEU A 723 5.59 -29.33 -8.22
CA LEU A 723 6.72 -29.81 -9.01
C LEU A 723 7.05 -31.28 -8.69
N GLN A 724 7.07 -31.67 -7.42
CA GLN A 724 7.32 -33.05 -7.00
C GLN A 724 6.24 -34.02 -7.52
N LYS A 725 4.95 -33.64 -7.41
CA LYS A 725 3.83 -34.46 -7.89
C LYS A 725 3.86 -34.60 -9.41
N GLY A 726 4.04 -33.48 -10.11
CA GLY A 726 4.18 -33.47 -11.56
C GLY A 726 5.36 -34.32 -12.02
N ALA A 727 6.49 -34.25 -11.32
CA ALA A 727 7.69 -35.00 -11.70
C ALA A 727 7.50 -36.51 -11.54
N LYS A 728 6.82 -36.94 -10.47
CA LYS A 728 6.40 -38.34 -10.29
C LYS A 728 5.42 -38.80 -11.37
N GLN A 729 4.53 -37.92 -11.83
CA GLN A 729 3.62 -38.23 -12.93
C GLN A 729 4.39 -38.38 -14.24
N TRP A 730 5.23 -37.41 -14.58
CA TRP A 730 6.02 -37.39 -15.82
C TRP A 730 7.04 -38.51 -15.89
N SER A 731 7.64 -38.93 -14.77
CA SER A 731 8.57 -40.08 -14.73
C SER A 731 7.93 -41.40 -15.16
N THR A 732 6.59 -41.49 -15.15
CA THR A 732 5.86 -42.68 -15.66
C THR A 732 5.38 -42.51 -17.10
N GLN A 733 5.40 -41.28 -17.62
CA GLN A 733 4.96 -40.93 -18.97
C GLN A 733 6.13 -40.88 -19.96
N PHE A 734 7.31 -40.46 -19.51
CA PHE A 734 8.49 -40.27 -20.35
C PHE A 734 9.66 -41.10 -19.83
N GLU A 735 10.11 -42.06 -20.64
CA GLU A 735 11.34 -42.82 -20.39
C GLU A 735 12.57 -42.15 -21.03
N ASP A 736 12.34 -41.38 -22.10
CA ASP A 736 13.37 -40.73 -22.91
C ASP A 736 13.62 -39.29 -22.40
N PRO A 737 14.80 -38.98 -21.85
CA PRO A 737 15.11 -37.67 -21.28
C PRO A 737 15.13 -36.55 -22.33
N GLU A 738 15.42 -36.86 -23.60
CA GLU A 738 15.40 -35.87 -24.68
C GLU A 738 13.96 -35.44 -24.97
N LYS A 739 13.07 -36.41 -25.18
CA LYS A 739 11.64 -36.13 -25.41
C LYS A 739 10.97 -35.44 -24.22
N LEU A 740 11.33 -35.83 -22.98
CA LEU A 740 10.86 -35.18 -21.77
C LEU A 740 11.23 -33.69 -21.78
N THR A 741 12.50 -33.40 -22.07
CA THR A 741 13.02 -32.03 -22.13
C THR A 741 12.34 -31.24 -23.25
N GLU A 742 12.22 -31.80 -24.45
CA GLU A 742 11.53 -31.16 -25.57
C GLU A 742 10.08 -30.84 -25.22
N GLU A 743 9.34 -31.77 -24.63
CA GLU A 743 7.94 -31.58 -24.24
C GLU A 743 7.79 -30.45 -23.21
N LEU A 744 8.66 -30.41 -22.19
CA LEU A 744 8.66 -29.35 -21.19
C LEU A 744 8.90 -27.98 -21.82
N TYR A 745 9.91 -27.86 -22.68
CA TYR A 745 10.24 -26.60 -23.35
C TYR A 745 9.13 -26.16 -24.32
N LEU A 746 8.49 -27.09 -25.03
CA LEU A 746 7.37 -26.79 -25.90
C LEU A 746 6.16 -26.28 -25.10
N LYS A 747 5.85 -26.90 -23.96
CA LYS A 747 4.73 -26.48 -23.10
C LYS A 747 5.00 -25.18 -22.33
N ALA A 748 6.23 -24.98 -21.87
CA ALA A 748 6.60 -23.83 -21.03
C ALA A 748 6.98 -22.59 -21.84
N LEU A 749 7.69 -22.77 -22.96
CA LEU A 749 8.34 -21.69 -23.71
C LEU A 749 7.92 -21.64 -25.20
N ASN A 750 7.04 -22.55 -25.65
CA ASN A 750 6.56 -22.64 -27.03
C ASN A 750 7.71 -22.72 -28.07
N ARG A 751 8.83 -23.33 -27.69
CA ARG A 751 9.98 -23.62 -28.56
C ARG A 751 10.69 -24.90 -28.09
N LYS A 752 11.54 -25.46 -28.93
CA LYS A 752 12.47 -26.51 -28.52
C LYS A 752 13.62 -25.94 -27.68
N PRO A 753 14.27 -26.75 -26.81
CA PRO A 753 15.52 -26.35 -26.19
C PRO A 753 16.59 -26.14 -27.27
N ASN A 754 17.48 -25.18 -27.08
CA ASN A 754 18.68 -25.07 -27.90
C ASN A 754 19.70 -26.16 -27.51
N GLU A 755 20.76 -26.34 -28.29
CA GLU A 755 21.77 -27.39 -28.06
C GLU A 755 22.39 -27.35 -26.65
N LYS A 756 22.65 -26.15 -26.12
CA LYS A 756 23.23 -25.98 -24.77
C LYS A 756 22.23 -26.34 -23.68
N GLU A 757 21.01 -25.84 -23.80
CA GLU A 757 19.91 -26.14 -22.88
C GLU A 757 19.61 -27.64 -22.85
N LEU A 758 19.56 -28.28 -24.03
CA LEU A 758 19.34 -29.72 -24.13
C LEU A 758 20.49 -30.50 -23.50
N THR A 759 21.75 -30.11 -23.78
CA THR A 759 22.92 -30.76 -23.19
C THR A 759 22.88 -30.71 -21.66
N ILE A 760 22.63 -29.52 -21.09
CA ILE A 760 22.54 -29.32 -19.63
C ILE A 760 21.39 -30.15 -19.04
N ALA A 761 20.23 -30.17 -19.71
CA ALA A 761 19.08 -30.96 -19.25
C ALA A 761 19.38 -32.47 -19.26
N LEU A 762 19.98 -32.98 -20.33
CA LEU A 762 20.35 -34.39 -20.45
C LEU A 762 21.41 -34.80 -19.41
N GLU A 763 22.40 -33.94 -19.14
CA GLU A 763 23.40 -34.16 -18.08
C GLU A 763 22.74 -34.23 -16.69
N SER A 764 21.76 -33.36 -16.41
CA SER A 764 21.01 -33.35 -15.15
C SER A 764 20.13 -34.59 -14.98
N LEU A 765 19.40 -34.97 -16.03
CA LEU A 765 18.47 -36.12 -16.03
C LEU A 765 19.20 -37.47 -16.01
N GLY A 766 20.31 -37.61 -16.75
CA GLY A 766 20.99 -38.87 -16.99
C GLY A 766 20.17 -39.84 -17.86
N GLU A 767 20.65 -41.09 -18.01
CA GLU A 767 20.03 -42.08 -18.91
C GLU A 767 18.61 -42.51 -18.51
N LYS A 768 18.30 -42.48 -17.21
CA LYS A 768 16.99 -42.83 -16.66
C LYS A 768 16.55 -41.76 -15.66
N PRO A 769 15.73 -40.80 -16.11
CA PRO A 769 15.32 -39.69 -15.25
C PRO A 769 14.39 -40.19 -14.13
N ASP A 770 14.80 -39.96 -12.88
CA ASP A 770 13.91 -40.16 -11.73
C ASP A 770 13.11 -38.89 -11.42
N ALA A 771 12.12 -39.03 -10.54
CA ALA A 771 11.24 -37.91 -10.19
C ALA A 771 11.97 -36.73 -9.53
N ALA A 772 13.10 -36.94 -8.85
CA ALA A 772 13.83 -35.84 -8.23
C ALA A 772 14.54 -34.99 -9.29
N LYS A 773 15.20 -35.64 -10.26
CA LYS A 773 15.87 -34.94 -11.36
C LYS A 773 14.90 -34.22 -12.29
N ILE A 774 13.74 -34.82 -12.55
CA ILE A 774 12.68 -34.17 -13.34
C ILE A 774 12.14 -32.93 -12.59
N GLN A 775 11.98 -33.03 -11.26
CA GLN A 775 11.60 -31.89 -10.44
C GLN A 775 12.61 -30.75 -10.53
N ASP A 776 13.92 -31.05 -10.47
CA ASP A 776 14.99 -30.05 -10.62
C ASP A 776 14.94 -29.38 -12.00
N LEU A 777 14.69 -30.16 -13.07
CA LEU A 777 14.53 -29.62 -14.43
C LEU A 777 13.29 -28.71 -14.54
N PHE A 778 12.14 -29.10 -13.96
CA PHE A 778 10.97 -28.22 -13.92
C PHE A 778 11.28 -26.90 -13.22
N TRP A 779 11.98 -26.98 -12.09
CA TRP A 779 12.39 -25.80 -11.33
C TRP A 779 13.27 -24.88 -12.18
N ALA A 780 14.27 -25.44 -12.86
CA ALA A 780 15.18 -24.69 -13.72
C ALA A 780 14.44 -23.96 -14.85
N VAL A 781 13.48 -24.62 -15.51
CA VAL A 781 12.73 -24.03 -16.63
C VAL A 781 11.71 -22.98 -16.17
N ILE A 782 10.95 -23.25 -15.11
CA ILE A 782 9.94 -22.31 -14.58
C ILE A 782 10.58 -21.04 -14.01
N LEU A 783 11.83 -21.12 -13.52
CA LEU A 783 12.56 -19.95 -13.05
C LEU A 783 13.26 -19.16 -14.17
N LEU A 784 13.20 -19.58 -15.43
CA LEU A 784 13.74 -18.78 -16.53
C LEU A 784 13.00 -17.44 -16.64
N PRO A 785 13.72 -16.33 -16.91
CA PRO A 785 13.08 -15.06 -17.24
C PRO A 785 12.11 -15.20 -18.45
N GLU A 786 12.46 -16.00 -19.45
CA GLU A 786 11.61 -16.28 -20.61
C GLU A 786 10.27 -16.93 -20.23
N PHE A 787 10.23 -17.71 -19.15
CA PHE A 787 8.97 -18.23 -18.61
C PHE A 787 8.19 -17.12 -17.91
N GLN A 788 8.84 -16.47 -16.92
CA GLN A 788 8.19 -15.55 -15.98
C GLN A 788 7.80 -14.19 -16.56
N MET A 789 8.28 -13.85 -17.76
CA MET A 789 8.00 -12.58 -18.41
C MET A 789 6.94 -12.71 -19.51
N VAL A 790 6.12 -11.67 -19.60
CA VAL A 790 5.29 -11.34 -20.76
C VAL A 790 6.03 -10.23 -21.49
N GLU A 791 6.79 -10.65 -22.51
CA GLU A 791 7.64 -9.77 -23.32
C GLU A 791 6.99 -9.33 -24.59
#